data_AF-A0A4Y9ZCL3-F1
#
_entry.id   AF-A0A4Y9ZCL3-F1
#
_cell.length_a   1.000
_cell.length_b   1.000
_cell.length_c   1.000
_cell.angle_alpha   90.00
_cell.angle_beta   90.00
_cell.angle_gamma   90.00
#
_symmetry.space_group_name_H-M   'P 1'
#
loop_
_entity.id
_entity.type
_entity.pdbx_description
1 polymer ?
#
loop_
_entity_poly.entity_id
_entity_poly.type
_entity_poly.pdbx_seq_one_letter_code
_entity_poly.pdbx_strand_id
1 'polypeptide(L)'
;MAVPYFIRNLKPQREMRTQGRPVLQVLRSLTWLQWAHFWTGWLAWTCDAMDFFSVSLSVTLLQDQFHRPSNDITTAITLTLLFRSAGAVIFGLLSDRFGRKWPLVFNLLLCAVLELGSGFVQTFPQFLAVRSLFGLAMGGIWGLASATALENLPVEIRGIASGVLQEGYAVGYLFAAVVNLRLVPETAQTWRTLFWTASGMSVFAAALRAVLPESEVFLRAKEAERKRGATTAKKTKVFIHETWVMLKGHWLLVVYSVLLMTGFNFLSHGSQDLYPTYLKTSKNFDNYHSTVATIIGNCGAIAGGAIAGALSQMFGRRLVIIIFTLLIGAFIPLWILPDSFSALSAGAFCIQVGVQGAWGVIPIWLAEMSPPAFRATFPGVAYQLGNMVSSASAQIESRGGDNFKTTIHKADGTTAIVADYATVQGILIGVVAAFVVVIVAIGPDNHGAEFEKHKTAFEEGGGRDDAIIDDEEVGGVETVQVTREKSPDSVRTDEKREETLVAACRTGWDLPDTLHRRLVAGSTCSFTVAGLQLATASYPNATTTPFKQKRYGTGEYDAFVVSTRTNRVWATGSLFVCGHHGMETLRYTNGLPPETMLNILREAHVQTLVISKRVCRYWNTLITNDSHLQYNIEFALSGLPDHPPQSLPKVKQLDILRDHAYAWRNLEWDHWTSIRVPQLRSYHKRLAGDVLGIRDGSVIWLARIPSGRLGTAIEHWSIQLDADISIQEYKMDPAQDLLVLVQKSRFAFDSLRFISKINTQRRKRDANQPGAVLNVHSRSLRTGTLHPDAQASSYLIRTTTAAHCPAEFQFMQILDHQIGIVYRVDCLVFNWRTGKKRLHIEAEHTSSLAFLDDNFILLPTTTLAPLIYPYEPAIVVYDMRTHIAERTMITQATYHCMFELPNGSQEVDDVDVFSDSRHISTSSAFPRRQTQLDSVISISMFYTKLIKDGDPDNYVVRSLMIYVPASLLRKHIKRSSSNRSRFTWDTWGLADTCVNQYSAYPHHTEDLLLSGMRALNLYTDGSDHFMEMFDFDPARVAKADNESYEDEVSDVEWSSDVDDGYWNETALQTNLPHLYTWRPIPDEVKDMYGESTVWYLTDDAVIAIPQHETNDLETIHFYMF
;
A
#
# COMPACT_ATOMS: atom_id res chain seq x y z
N MET A 1 33.17 0.39 9.65
CA MET A 1 32.84 -0.92 9.01
C MET A 1 31.34 -1.11 9.07
N ALA A 2 30.66 -1.15 7.92
CA ALA A 2 29.24 -1.46 7.87
C ALA A 2 29.03 -2.96 8.13
N VAL A 3 28.07 -3.29 9.00
CA VAL A 3 27.67 -4.68 9.30
C VAL A 3 27.16 -5.32 7.99
N PRO A 4 27.63 -6.54 7.61
CA PRO A 4 27.21 -7.23 6.40
C PRO A 4 25.69 -7.34 6.28
N TYR A 5 25.15 -7.23 5.05
CA TYR A 5 23.70 -7.26 4.75
C TYR A 5 22.98 -8.44 5.41
N PHE A 6 23.61 -9.62 5.44
CA PHE A 6 23.11 -10.81 6.13
C PHE A 6 22.85 -10.61 7.64
N ILE A 7 23.74 -9.92 8.37
CA ILE A 7 23.59 -9.67 9.80
C ILE A 7 22.52 -8.61 10.09
N ARG A 8 22.29 -7.68 9.15
CA ARG A 8 21.22 -6.68 9.27
C ARG A 8 19.81 -7.28 9.13
N ASN A 9 19.65 -8.34 8.34
CA ASN A 9 18.35 -8.98 8.08
C ASN A 9 18.09 -10.26 8.92
N LEU A 10 18.98 -10.63 9.84
CA LEU A 10 18.85 -11.81 10.71
C LEU A 10 17.70 -11.68 11.74
N LYS A 11 17.36 -10.45 12.11
CA LYS A 11 16.17 -10.13 12.91
C LYS A 11 15.13 -9.58 11.94
N PRO A 12 13.94 -10.20 11.80
CA PRO A 12 12.93 -9.67 10.90
C PRO A 12 12.64 -8.23 11.31
N GLN A 13 12.55 -7.34 10.32
CA GLN A 13 11.92 -6.04 10.53
C GLN A 13 10.53 -6.38 11.05
N ARG A 14 10.25 -6.08 12.33
CA ARG A 14 8.92 -6.26 12.90
C ARG A 14 8.00 -5.32 12.13
N GLU A 15 7.40 -5.81 11.05
CA GLU A 15 6.06 -5.38 10.71
C GLU A 15 5.25 -5.63 11.98
N MET A 16 4.95 -4.55 12.71
CA MET A 16 4.03 -4.63 13.83
C MET A 16 2.69 -5.03 13.23
N ARG A 17 2.44 -6.34 13.19
CA ARG A 17 1.13 -6.93 12.88
C ARG A 17 0.12 -6.31 13.83
N THR A 18 -0.57 -5.28 13.34
CA THR A 18 -1.61 -4.48 14.01
C THR A 18 -2.85 -5.30 14.37
N GLN A 19 -2.86 -6.60 14.03
CA GLN A 19 -3.95 -7.54 14.23
C GLN A 19 -3.51 -8.93 14.71
N GLY A 20 -2.51 -9.03 15.59
CA GLY A 20 -2.36 -10.28 16.33
C GLY A 20 -3.52 -10.43 17.33
N ARG A 21 -4.64 -11.05 16.94
CA ARG A 21 -5.54 -11.63 17.95
C ARG A 21 -4.64 -12.50 18.84
N PRO A 22 -4.68 -12.36 20.18
CA PRO A 22 -3.80 -13.14 21.05
C PRO A 22 -3.96 -14.62 20.68
N VAL A 23 -2.84 -15.33 20.54
CA VAL A 23 -2.80 -16.74 20.08
C VAL A 23 -3.87 -17.59 20.78
N LEU A 24 -4.04 -17.37 22.09
CA LEU A 24 -5.04 -18.05 22.90
C LEU A 24 -6.50 -17.79 22.47
N GLN A 25 -6.81 -16.57 22.01
CA GLN A 25 -8.13 -16.20 21.51
C GLN A 25 -8.38 -16.78 20.12
N VAL A 26 -7.36 -16.83 19.26
CA VAL A 26 -7.47 -17.49 17.94
C VAL A 26 -7.70 -18.99 18.11
N LEU A 27 -6.92 -19.65 18.97
CA LEU A 27 -7.08 -21.07 19.29
C LEU A 27 -8.48 -21.40 19.82
N ARG A 28 -9.10 -20.48 20.60
CA ARG A 28 -10.49 -20.62 21.08
C ARG A 28 -11.55 -20.34 20.01
N SER A 29 -11.22 -19.58 18.96
CA SER A 29 -12.14 -19.27 17.86
C SER A 29 -12.16 -20.33 16.76
N LEU A 30 -11.24 -21.31 16.80
CA LEU A 30 -11.21 -22.41 15.85
C LEU A 30 -12.43 -23.31 16.01
N THR A 31 -13.06 -23.62 14.89
CA THR A 31 -14.17 -24.57 14.84
C THR A 31 -13.68 -25.99 15.12
N TRP A 32 -14.59 -26.86 15.57
CA TRP A 32 -14.32 -28.29 15.71
C TRP A 32 -13.83 -28.91 14.39
N LEU A 33 -14.39 -28.47 13.26
CA LEU A 33 -14.03 -29.00 11.95
C LEU A 33 -12.59 -28.65 11.56
N GLN A 34 -12.14 -27.41 11.81
CA GLN A 34 -10.75 -26.99 11.60
C GLN A 34 -9.77 -27.80 12.45
N TRP A 35 -10.12 -28.05 13.72
CA TRP A 35 -9.34 -28.94 14.59
C TRP A 35 -9.31 -30.38 14.08
N ALA A 36 -10.44 -30.90 13.59
CA ALA A 36 -10.51 -32.24 13.02
C ALA A 36 -9.64 -32.39 11.76
N HIS A 37 -9.61 -31.39 10.87
CA HIS A 37 -8.70 -31.36 9.73
C HIS A 37 -7.23 -31.29 10.16
N PHE A 38 -6.91 -30.45 11.14
CA PHE A 38 -5.56 -30.37 11.70
C PHE A 38 -5.09 -31.72 12.27
N TRP A 39 -5.88 -32.33 13.15
CA TRP A 39 -5.53 -33.59 13.81
C TRP A 39 -5.52 -34.78 12.86
N THR A 40 -6.31 -34.77 11.78
CA THR A 40 -6.22 -35.84 10.77
C THR A 40 -4.99 -35.72 9.89
N GLY A 41 -4.56 -34.51 9.53
CA GLY A 41 -3.26 -34.30 8.88
C GLY A 41 -2.10 -34.69 9.80
N TRP A 42 -2.14 -34.26 11.07
CA TRP A 42 -1.16 -34.64 12.08
C TRP A 42 -1.10 -36.17 12.28
N LEU A 43 -2.25 -36.84 12.39
CA LEU A 43 -2.31 -38.29 12.57
C LEU A 43 -1.78 -39.04 11.34
N ALA A 44 -2.07 -38.56 10.13
CA ALA A 44 -1.53 -39.15 8.91
C ALA A 44 0.02 -39.08 8.89
N TRP A 45 0.58 -37.96 9.36
CA TRP A 45 2.03 -37.80 9.49
C TRP A 45 2.64 -38.68 10.60
N THR A 46 1.91 -38.88 11.70
CA THR A 46 2.28 -39.84 12.75
C THR A 46 2.29 -41.28 12.25
N CYS A 47 1.31 -41.67 11.44
CA CYS A 47 1.27 -42.99 10.83
C CYS A 47 2.44 -43.20 9.87
N ASP A 48 2.76 -42.20 9.04
CA ASP A 48 3.92 -42.23 8.15
C ASP A 48 5.22 -42.53 8.92
N ALA A 49 5.48 -41.78 9.99
CA ALA A 49 6.67 -42.00 10.79
C ALA A 49 6.68 -43.37 11.49
N MET A 50 5.53 -43.82 12.01
CA MET A 50 5.43 -45.15 12.62
C MET A 50 5.73 -46.27 11.63
N ASP A 51 5.16 -46.20 10.42
CA ASP A 51 5.42 -47.17 9.35
C ASP A 51 6.91 -47.13 8.92
N PHE A 52 7.52 -45.95 8.83
CA PHE A 52 8.94 -45.81 8.47
C PHE A 52 9.87 -46.45 9.51
N PHE A 53 9.73 -46.07 10.78
CA PHE A 53 10.63 -46.51 11.85
C PHE A 53 10.45 -47.97 12.26
N SER A 54 9.38 -48.63 11.81
CA SER A 54 9.20 -50.08 11.99
C SER A 54 10.37 -50.88 11.40
N VAL A 55 10.94 -50.42 10.28
CA VAL A 55 12.16 -51.03 9.70
C VAL A 55 13.40 -50.69 10.53
N SER A 56 13.59 -49.41 10.88
CA SER A 56 14.75 -48.93 11.65
C SER A 56 14.91 -49.63 13.01
N LEU A 57 13.80 -49.84 13.73
CA LEU A 57 13.79 -50.57 15.01
C LEU A 57 14.03 -52.07 14.86
N SER A 58 13.72 -52.63 13.69
CA SER A 58 13.80 -54.06 13.38
C SER A 58 15.09 -54.46 12.66
N VAL A 59 16.02 -53.54 12.35
CA VAL A 59 17.22 -53.81 11.53
C VAL A 59 17.98 -55.05 12.03
N THR A 60 18.28 -55.13 13.33
CA THR A 60 19.03 -56.27 13.90
C THR A 60 18.26 -57.60 13.77
N LEU A 61 16.94 -57.59 13.94
CA LEU A 61 16.10 -58.78 13.80
C LEU A 61 15.96 -59.23 12.33
N LEU A 62 15.97 -58.28 11.40
CA LEU A 62 15.94 -58.55 9.96
C LEU A 62 17.28 -59.09 9.46
N GLN A 63 18.41 -58.63 10.03
CA GLN A 63 19.73 -59.21 9.78
C GLN A 63 19.76 -60.70 10.16
N ASP A 64 19.20 -61.03 11.33
CA ASP A 64 19.13 -62.40 11.83
C ASP A 64 18.21 -63.28 10.97
N GLN A 65 17.04 -62.77 10.55
CA GLN A 65 16.10 -63.54 9.73
C GLN A 65 16.64 -63.80 8.31
N PHE A 66 17.21 -62.80 7.66
CA PHE A 66 17.64 -62.91 6.26
C PHE A 66 19.11 -63.33 6.11
N HIS A 67 19.85 -63.44 7.21
CA HIS A 67 21.29 -63.70 7.25
C HIS A 67 22.07 -62.72 6.37
N ARG A 68 21.79 -61.42 6.53
CA ARG A 68 22.38 -60.34 5.73
C ARG A 68 23.06 -59.30 6.61
N PRO A 69 24.16 -58.67 6.14
CA PRO A 69 24.80 -57.60 6.87
C PRO A 69 23.90 -56.37 6.96
N SER A 70 24.17 -55.47 7.92
CA SER A 70 23.38 -54.27 8.16
C SER A 70 23.29 -53.39 6.91
N ASN A 71 24.36 -53.28 6.13
CA ASN A 71 24.42 -52.54 4.86
C ASN A 71 23.39 -53.04 3.81
N ASP A 72 23.17 -54.36 3.74
CA ASP A 72 22.16 -54.92 2.83
C ASP A 72 20.76 -54.57 3.35
N ILE A 73 20.51 -54.70 4.66
CA ILE A 73 19.21 -54.37 5.27
C ILE A 73 18.89 -52.86 5.13
N THR A 74 19.87 -51.97 5.32
CA THR A 74 19.69 -50.51 5.18
C THR A 74 19.43 -50.08 3.75
N THR A 75 19.75 -50.92 2.75
CA THR A 75 19.33 -50.69 1.35
C THR A 75 17.80 -50.60 1.23
N ALA A 76 17.05 -51.31 2.07
CA ALA A 76 15.59 -51.19 2.11
C ALA A 76 15.14 -49.77 2.54
N ILE A 77 15.82 -49.16 3.51
CA ILE A 77 15.56 -47.78 3.97
C ILE A 77 15.89 -46.80 2.84
N THR A 78 17.06 -46.96 2.19
CA THR A 78 17.46 -46.12 1.05
C THR A 78 16.46 -46.20 -0.11
N LEU A 79 16.05 -47.40 -0.54
CA LEU A 79 15.08 -47.54 -1.62
C LEU A 79 13.72 -46.95 -1.25
N THR A 80 13.27 -47.14 -0.02
CA THR A 80 12.03 -46.53 0.47
C THR A 80 12.11 -45.01 0.33
N LEU A 81 13.16 -44.37 0.85
CA LEU A 81 13.35 -42.91 0.77
C LEU A 81 13.51 -42.39 -0.67
N LEU A 82 14.20 -43.14 -1.54
CA LEU A 82 14.38 -42.81 -2.94
C LEU A 82 13.04 -42.77 -3.70
N PHE A 83 12.21 -43.81 -3.56
CA PHE A 83 10.93 -43.89 -4.27
C PHE A 83 9.86 -42.94 -3.74
N ARG A 84 10.03 -42.37 -2.54
CA ARG A 84 9.13 -41.31 -2.02
C ARG A 84 9.05 -40.09 -2.94
N SER A 85 10.12 -39.76 -3.65
CA SER A 85 10.09 -38.66 -4.66
C SER A 85 9.09 -38.92 -5.78
N ALA A 86 9.11 -40.12 -6.35
CA ALA A 86 8.14 -40.51 -7.38
C ALA A 86 6.71 -40.52 -6.82
N GLY A 87 6.55 -40.94 -5.57
CA GLY A 87 5.28 -40.92 -4.85
C GLY A 87 4.70 -39.52 -4.69
N ALA A 88 5.52 -38.56 -4.26
CA ALA A 88 5.12 -37.16 -4.12
C ALA A 88 4.55 -36.58 -5.42
N VAL A 89 5.20 -36.86 -6.55
CA VAL A 89 4.73 -36.36 -7.86
C VAL A 89 3.38 -36.99 -8.22
N ILE A 90 3.24 -38.31 -8.08
CA ILE A 90 2.00 -39.02 -8.42
C ILE A 90 0.84 -38.55 -7.52
N PHE A 91 1.02 -38.59 -6.21
CA PHE A 91 -0.03 -38.28 -5.25
C PHE A 91 -0.31 -36.77 -5.12
N GLY A 92 0.69 -35.91 -5.36
CA GLY A 92 0.49 -34.46 -5.47
C GLY A 92 -0.43 -34.10 -6.63
N LEU A 93 -0.15 -34.64 -7.83
CA LEU A 93 -1.01 -34.49 -9.02
C LEU A 93 -2.43 -35.04 -8.79
N LEU A 94 -2.55 -36.17 -8.08
CA LEU A 94 -3.85 -36.72 -7.70
C LEU A 94 -4.59 -35.83 -6.70
N SER A 95 -3.89 -35.18 -5.77
CA SER A 95 -4.49 -34.27 -4.78
C SER A 95 -5.13 -33.06 -5.43
N ASP A 96 -4.43 -32.47 -6.39
CA ASP A 96 -4.94 -31.28 -7.04
C ASP A 96 -6.11 -31.62 -7.98
N ARG A 97 -6.14 -32.85 -8.51
CA ARG A 97 -7.22 -33.34 -9.38
C ARG A 97 -8.48 -33.77 -8.63
N PHE A 98 -8.33 -34.53 -7.55
CA PHE A 98 -9.45 -35.21 -6.87
C PHE A 98 -9.80 -34.59 -5.51
N GLY A 99 -9.08 -33.55 -5.10
CA GLY A 99 -9.18 -32.96 -3.77
C GLY A 99 -8.23 -33.62 -2.79
N ARG A 100 -8.25 -33.15 -1.54
CA ARG A 100 -7.28 -33.58 -0.52
C ARG A 100 -7.77 -34.81 0.25
N LYS A 101 -9.08 -35.08 0.29
CA LYS A 101 -9.69 -36.20 1.02
C LYS A 101 -9.34 -37.56 0.44
N TRP A 102 -9.84 -37.84 -0.76
CA TRP A 102 -9.78 -39.20 -1.31
C TRP A 102 -8.35 -39.64 -1.64
N PRO A 103 -7.46 -38.78 -2.18
CA PRO A 103 -6.05 -39.11 -2.34
C PRO A 103 -5.35 -39.44 -1.02
N LEU A 104 -5.61 -38.69 0.07
CA LEU A 104 -5.02 -39.01 1.37
C LEU A 104 -5.55 -40.33 1.94
N VAL A 105 -6.85 -40.59 1.85
CA VAL A 105 -7.46 -41.87 2.28
C VAL A 105 -6.88 -43.04 1.49
N PHE A 106 -6.85 -42.94 0.16
CA PHE A 106 -6.30 -43.99 -0.70
C PHE A 106 -4.81 -44.21 -0.42
N ASN A 107 -4.06 -43.14 -0.19
CA ASN A 107 -2.64 -43.26 0.10
C ASN A 107 -2.37 -43.96 1.44
N LEU A 108 -3.09 -43.58 2.51
CA LEU A 108 -3.00 -44.24 3.81
C LEU A 108 -3.39 -45.73 3.75
N LEU A 109 -4.44 -46.07 2.98
CA LEU A 109 -4.82 -47.47 2.76
C LEU A 109 -3.76 -48.24 1.96
N LEU A 110 -3.15 -47.62 0.95
CA LEU A 110 -2.09 -48.23 0.16
C LEU A 110 -0.85 -48.49 1.01
N CYS A 111 -0.43 -47.52 1.83
CA CYS A 111 0.61 -47.69 2.84
C CYS A 111 0.26 -48.83 3.80
N ALA A 112 -0.95 -48.87 4.34
CA ALA A 112 -1.38 -49.92 5.25
C ALA A 112 -1.30 -51.33 4.62
N VAL A 113 -1.74 -51.48 3.36
CA VAL A 113 -1.69 -52.77 2.65
C VAL A 113 -0.26 -53.21 2.39
N LEU A 114 0.61 -52.30 1.95
CA LEU A 114 2.01 -52.60 1.66
C LEU A 114 2.83 -52.83 2.94
N GLU A 115 2.48 -52.15 4.03
CA GLU A 115 3.03 -52.36 5.36
C GLU A 115 2.66 -53.73 5.91
N LEU A 116 1.37 -54.07 5.86
CA LEU A 116 0.88 -55.39 6.21
C LEU A 116 1.57 -56.48 5.37
N GLY A 117 1.70 -56.25 4.07
CA GLY A 117 2.40 -57.14 3.15
C GLY A 117 3.86 -57.38 3.54
N SER A 118 4.54 -56.40 4.13
CA SER A 118 5.94 -56.54 4.55
C SER A 118 6.10 -57.44 5.78
N GLY A 119 5.09 -57.52 6.64
CA GLY A 119 5.04 -58.53 7.70
C GLY A 119 4.94 -59.97 7.18
N PHE A 120 4.45 -60.18 5.96
CA PHE A 120 4.28 -61.52 5.36
C PHE A 120 5.45 -61.97 4.47
N VAL A 121 6.45 -61.11 4.28
CA VAL A 121 7.60 -61.43 3.44
C VAL A 121 8.46 -62.54 4.03
N GLN A 122 8.93 -63.43 3.15
CA GLN A 122 9.80 -64.57 3.50
C GLN A 122 11.21 -64.45 2.94
N THR A 123 11.43 -63.66 1.87
CA THR A 123 12.74 -63.51 1.23
C THR A 123 13.17 -62.04 1.16
N PHE A 124 14.48 -61.81 1.19
CA PHE A 124 15.03 -60.45 1.14
C PHE A 124 14.67 -59.67 -0.14
N PRO A 125 14.68 -60.26 -1.37
CA PRO A 125 14.22 -59.54 -2.57
C PRO A 125 12.74 -59.15 -2.53
N GLN A 126 11.87 -60.02 -1.99
CA GLN A 126 10.46 -59.67 -1.75
C GLN A 126 10.35 -58.50 -0.77
N PHE A 127 11.21 -58.46 0.25
CA PHE A 127 11.23 -57.37 1.23
C PHE A 127 11.57 -56.05 0.54
N LEU A 128 12.66 -56.02 -0.24
CA LEU A 128 13.06 -54.83 -1.01
C LEU A 128 11.98 -54.37 -2.00
N ALA A 129 11.32 -55.30 -2.69
CA ALA A 129 10.26 -54.98 -3.64
C ALA A 129 9.06 -54.32 -2.95
N VAL A 130 8.57 -54.91 -1.85
CA VAL A 130 7.42 -54.34 -1.11
C VAL A 130 7.82 -53.01 -0.46
N ARG A 131 9.03 -52.87 0.07
CA ARG A 131 9.54 -51.60 0.63
C ARG A 131 9.70 -50.49 -0.42
N SER A 132 10.11 -50.83 -1.64
CA SER A 132 10.19 -49.88 -2.75
C SER A 132 8.80 -49.36 -3.16
N LEU A 133 7.82 -50.27 -3.28
CA LEU A 133 6.43 -49.91 -3.54
C LEU A 133 5.83 -49.10 -2.38
N PHE A 134 6.17 -49.47 -1.15
CA PHE A 134 5.75 -48.75 0.05
C PHE A 134 6.30 -47.31 0.02
N GLY A 135 7.57 -47.12 -0.35
CA GLY A 135 8.16 -45.79 -0.55
C GLY A 135 7.38 -44.93 -1.55
N LEU A 136 6.91 -45.54 -2.65
CA LEU A 136 6.07 -44.85 -3.64
C LEU A 136 4.73 -44.37 -3.05
N ALA A 137 4.07 -45.18 -2.22
CA ALA A 137 2.85 -44.76 -1.51
C ALA A 137 3.16 -43.64 -0.50
N MET A 138 4.14 -43.90 0.36
CA MET A 138 4.56 -43.03 1.45
C MET A 138 4.96 -41.61 1.02
N GLY A 139 5.49 -41.46 -0.19
CA GLY A 139 5.90 -40.18 -0.75
C GLY A 139 4.81 -39.10 -0.78
N GLY A 140 3.55 -39.50 -0.95
CA GLY A 140 2.42 -38.56 -1.02
C GLY A 140 1.92 -38.04 0.32
N ILE A 141 2.23 -38.70 1.44
CA ILE A 141 1.56 -38.44 2.73
C ILE A 141 1.90 -37.05 3.26
N TRP A 142 3.18 -36.66 3.29
CA TRP A 142 3.59 -35.39 3.91
C TRP A 142 2.94 -34.16 3.26
N GLY A 143 2.92 -34.09 1.92
CA GLY A 143 2.30 -32.96 1.20
C GLY A 143 0.79 -32.89 1.40
N LEU A 144 0.11 -34.05 1.35
CA LEU A 144 -1.33 -34.15 1.60
C LEU A 144 -1.71 -33.82 3.04
N ALA A 145 -0.91 -34.28 4.00
CA ALA A 145 -1.10 -34.08 5.43
C ALA A 145 -0.88 -32.61 5.82
N SER A 146 0.19 -31.99 5.33
CA SER A 146 0.50 -30.59 5.61
C SER A 146 -0.54 -29.63 5.01
N ALA A 147 -0.98 -29.87 3.78
CA ALA A 147 -2.07 -29.13 3.17
C ALA A 147 -3.37 -29.30 3.97
N THR A 148 -3.75 -30.53 4.29
CA THR A 148 -4.97 -30.81 5.09
C THR A 148 -4.93 -30.11 6.45
N ALA A 149 -3.76 -30.03 7.08
CA ALA A 149 -3.62 -29.48 8.42
C ALA A 149 -3.54 -27.94 8.46
N LEU A 150 -2.85 -27.31 7.51
CA LEU A 150 -2.49 -25.89 7.60
C LEU A 150 -3.38 -24.97 6.73
N GLU A 151 -3.99 -25.47 5.66
CA GLU A 151 -4.75 -24.63 4.72
C GLU A 151 -5.98 -23.97 5.36
N ASN A 152 -6.65 -24.66 6.28
CA ASN A 152 -7.88 -24.18 6.92
C ASN A 152 -7.63 -23.38 8.21
N LEU A 153 -6.36 -23.20 8.61
CA LEU A 153 -6.00 -22.50 9.84
C LEU A 153 -5.67 -21.02 9.57
N PRO A 154 -6.04 -20.11 10.47
CA PRO A 154 -5.72 -18.69 10.36
C PRO A 154 -4.22 -18.42 10.49
N VAL A 155 -3.71 -17.42 9.76
CA VAL A 155 -2.28 -17.10 9.56
C VAL A 155 -1.51 -16.96 10.88
N GLU A 156 -2.16 -16.43 11.92
CA GLU A 156 -1.56 -16.10 13.21
C GLU A 156 -1.08 -17.33 14.00
N ILE A 157 -1.72 -18.48 13.81
CA ILE A 157 -1.36 -19.73 14.49
C ILE A 157 -0.56 -20.69 13.60
N ARG A 158 -0.43 -20.41 12.30
CA ARG A 158 0.23 -21.32 11.35
C ARG A 158 1.66 -21.69 11.76
N GLY A 159 2.41 -20.75 12.38
CA GLY A 159 3.75 -21.05 12.89
C GLY A 159 3.76 -22.04 14.06
N ILE A 160 2.82 -21.94 14.99
CA ILE A 160 2.68 -22.86 16.12
C ILE A 160 2.12 -24.20 15.63
N ALA A 161 1.09 -24.16 14.78
CA ALA A 161 0.48 -25.33 14.17
C ALA A 161 1.48 -26.11 13.30
N SER A 162 2.40 -25.43 12.60
CA SER A 162 3.52 -26.05 11.87
C SER A 162 4.44 -26.84 12.80
N GLY A 163 4.83 -26.24 13.94
CA GLY A 163 5.64 -26.94 14.94
C GLY A 163 4.95 -28.19 15.46
N VAL A 164 3.68 -28.07 15.85
CA VAL A 164 2.88 -29.21 16.36
C VAL A 164 2.66 -30.27 15.26
N LEU A 165 2.39 -29.85 14.02
CA LEU A 165 2.25 -30.72 12.86
C LEU A 165 3.50 -31.58 12.68
N GLN A 166 4.68 -30.95 12.66
CA GLN A 166 5.93 -31.62 12.42
C GLN A 166 6.24 -32.67 13.50
N GLU A 167 5.88 -32.39 14.76
CA GLU A 167 6.04 -33.33 15.87
C GLU A 167 5.18 -34.60 15.77
N GLY A 168 4.24 -34.64 14.83
CA GLY A 168 3.58 -35.89 14.45
C GLY A 168 4.60 -36.98 14.10
N TYR A 169 5.73 -36.61 13.48
CA TYR A 169 6.82 -37.53 13.14
C TYR A 169 7.50 -38.15 14.38
N ALA A 170 7.88 -37.31 15.34
CA ALA A 170 8.51 -37.75 16.59
C ALA A 170 7.56 -38.59 17.43
N VAL A 171 6.26 -38.25 17.43
CA VAL A 171 5.22 -39.04 18.10
C VAL A 171 5.03 -40.40 17.42
N GLY A 172 5.09 -40.48 16.08
CA GLY A 172 5.02 -41.75 15.36
C GLY A 172 6.21 -42.66 15.69
N TYR A 173 7.42 -42.10 15.75
CA TYR A 173 8.59 -42.84 16.19
C TYR A 173 8.44 -43.31 17.65
N LEU A 174 7.93 -42.44 18.53
CA LEU A 174 7.68 -42.78 19.93
C LEU A 174 6.68 -43.94 20.06
N PHE A 175 5.59 -43.96 19.27
CA PHE A 175 4.66 -45.09 19.23
C PHE A 175 5.34 -46.37 18.74
N ALA A 176 6.10 -46.30 17.65
CA ALA A 176 6.86 -47.45 17.15
C ALA A 176 7.84 -48.00 18.20
N ALA A 177 8.55 -47.12 18.91
CA ALA A 177 9.47 -47.49 19.98
C ALA A 177 8.75 -48.13 21.18
N VAL A 178 7.59 -47.61 21.58
CA VAL A 178 6.78 -48.20 22.66
C VAL A 178 6.26 -49.59 22.26
N VAL A 179 5.79 -49.77 21.03
CA VAL A 179 5.40 -51.09 20.50
C VAL A 179 6.59 -52.05 20.50
N ASN A 180 7.77 -51.58 20.06
CA ASN A 180 9.01 -52.37 20.08
C ASN A 180 9.45 -52.76 21.50
N LEU A 181 9.19 -51.90 22.49
CA LEU A 181 9.55 -52.16 23.88
C LEU A 181 8.61 -53.16 24.56
N ARG A 182 7.31 -53.09 24.27
CA ARG A 182 6.26 -53.82 25.00
C ARG A 182 5.70 -55.01 24.25
N LEU A 183 5.31 -54.82 22.99
CA LEU A 183 4.52 -55.81 22.27
C LEU A 183 5.40 -56.80 21.48
N VAL A 184 6.55 -56.33 20.99
CA VAL A 184 7.51 -57.18 20.25
C VAL A 184 8.10 -58.30 21.11
N PRO A 185 8.52 -58.09 22.38
CA PRO A 185 9.03 -59.16 23.22
C PRO A 185 7.97 -60.18 23.67
N GLU A 186 6.70 -59.77 23.71
CA GLU A 186 5.58 -60.60 24.21
C GLU A 186 4.96 -61.49 23.11
N THR A 187 5.25 -61.23 21.84
CA THR A 187 4.67 -61.96 20.71
C THR A 187 5.66 -62.94 20.08
N ALA A 188 5.18 -64.13 19.69
CA ALA A 188 6.00 -65.14 19.00
C ALA A 188 6.51 -64.70 17.61
N GLN A 189 5.91 -63.65 17.04
CA GLN A 189 6.23 -63.09 15.73
C GLN A 189 6.94 -61.74 15.93
N THR A 190 8.21 -61.77 16.37
CA THR A 190 8.97 -60.66 16.96
C THR A 190 8.83 -59.33 16.21
N TRP A 191 9.45 -59.18 15.03
CA TRP A 191 9.47 -57.89 14.32
C TRP A 191 8.20 -57.63 13.50
N ARG A 192 7.47 -58.67 13.11
CA ARG A 192 6.26 -58.56 12.25
C ARG A 192 5.14 -57.79 12.94
N THR A 193 5.07 -57.89 14.26
CA THR A 193 4.10 -57.17 15.09
C THR A 193 4.19 -55.65 14.93
N LEU A 194 5.39 -55.10 14.66
CA LEU A 194 5.55 -53.66 14.36
C LEU A 194 4.78 -53.27 13.08
N PHE A 195 4.99 -54.02 12.00
CA PHE A 195 4.36 -53.79 10.70
C PHE A 195 2.83 -53.96 10.78
N TRP A 196 2.35 -54.96 11.52
CA TRP A 196 0.91 -55.19 11.70
C TRP A 196 0.22 -54.08 12.49
N THR A 197 0.84 -53.62 13.58
CA THR A 197 0.28 -52.53 14.38
C THR A 197 0.34 -51.18 13.65
N ALA A 198 1.42 -50.92 12.92
CA ALA A 198 1.59 -49.71 12.12
C ALA A 198 0.54 -49.66 10.98
N SER A 199 0.37 -50.77 10.26
CA SER A 199 -0.72 -50.94 9.28
C SER A 199 -2.11 -50.67 9.86
N GLY A 200 -2.40 -51.20 11.06
CA GLY A 200 -3.67 -50.96 11.75
C GLY A 200 -3.90 -49.48 12.08
N MET A 201 -2.85 -48.76 12.48
CA MET A 201 -2.91 -47.32 12.73
C MET A 201 -3.16 -46.53 11.44
N SER A 202 -2.52 -46.91 10.33
CA SER A 202 -2.73 -46.30 9.01
C SER A 202 -4.16 -46.52 8.48
N VAL A 203 -4.75 -47.70 8.69
CA VAL A 203 -6.19 -47.94 8.39
C VAL A 203 -7.09 -47.08 9.26
N PHE A 204 -6.78 -46.94 10.54
CA PHE A 204 -7.55 -46.10 11.46
C PHE A 204 -7.52 -44.62 11.03
N ALA A 205 -6.35 -44.09 10.67
CA ALA A 205 -6.22 -42.74 10.14
C ALA A 205 -6.98 -42.54 8.83
N ALA A 206 -6.94 -43.53 7.93
CA ALA A 206 -7.71 -43.51 6.68
C ALA A 206 -9.23 -43.46 6.94
N ALA A 207 -9.72 -44.28 7.88
CA ALA A 207 -11.13 -44.29 8.26
C ALA A 207 -11.58 -42.94 8.85
N LEU A 208 -10.78 -42.36 9.75
CA LEU A 208 -11.06 -41.02 10.31
C LEU A 208 -11.11 -39.95 9.22
N ARG A 209 -10.13 -39.94 8.30
CA ARG A 209 -10.12 -38.96 7.19
C ARG A 209 -11.29 -39.16 6.23
N ALA A 210 -11.75 -40.40 6.02
CA ALA A 210 -12.88 -40.73 5.16
C ALA A 210 -14.22 -40.20 5.71
N VAL A 211 -14.37 -40.13 7.04
CA VAL A 211 -15.58 -39.60 7.68
C VAL A 211 -15.64 -38.07 7.62
N LEU A 212 -14.49 -37.38 7.61
CA LEU A 212 -14.46 -35.92 7.53
C LEU A 212 -14.84 -35.37 6.15
N PRO A 213 -15.53 -34.21 6.08
CA PRO A 213 -15.83 -33.55 4.82
C PRO A 213 -14.55 -33.02 4.15
N GLU A 214 -14.68 -32.68 2.87
CA GLU A 214 -13.59 -32.07 2.10
C GLU A 214 -13.35 -30.61 2.53
N SER A 215 -12.13 -30.09 2.28
CA SER A 215 -11.80 -28.69 2.57
C SER A 215 -12.72 -27.71 1.84
N GLU A 216 -13.21 -26.69 2.54
CA GLU A 216 -14.05 -25.62 1.98
C GLU A 216 -13.36 -24.88 0.83
N VAL A 217 -12.04 -24.70 0.92
CA VAL A 217 -11.24 -24.06 -0.14
C VAL A 217 -11.30 -24.85 -1.45
N PHE A 218 -11.26 -26.19 -1.35
CA PHE A 218 -11.37 -27.06 -2.52
C PHE A 218 -12.80 -27.10 -3.07
N LEU A 219 -13.82 -27.05 -2.20
CA LEU A 219 -15.22 -27.00 -2.63
C LEU A 219 -15.54 -25.71 -3.38
N ARG A 220 -15.07 -24.55 -2.88
CA ARG A 220 -15.22 -23.25 -3.55
C ARG A 220 -14.52 -23.21 -4.91
N ALA A 221 -13.29 -23.70 -4.99
CA ALA A 221 -12.57 -23.82 -6.26
C ALA A 221 -13.33 -24.71 -7.26
N LYS A 222 -13.86 -25.84 -6.82
CA LYS A 222 -14.64 -26.76 -7.66
C LYS A 222 -16.00 -26.20 -8.11
N GLU A 223 -16.63 -25.35 -7.29
CA GLU A 223 -17.88 -24.67 -7.63
C GLU A 223 -17.67 -23.55 -8.66
N ALA A 224 -16.62 -22.75 -8.52
CA ALA A 224 -16.20 -21.77 -9.53
C ALA A 224 -15.85 -22.46 -10.87
N GLU A 225 -15.17 -23.60 -10.83
CA GLU A 225 -14.88 -24.41 -12.02
C GLU A 225 -16.13 -24.96 -12.72
N ARG A 226 -17.14 -25.38 -11.96
CA ARG A 226 -18.38 -25.95 -12.53
C ARG A 226 -19.18 -24.92 -13.32
N LYS A 227 -19.01 -23.63 -13.00
CA LYS A 227 -19.60 -22.49 -13.73
C LYS A 227 -18.88 -22.19 -15.04
N ARG A 228 -17.58 -22.50 -15.15
CA ARG A 228 -16.74 -22.21 -16.34
C ARG A 228 -16.67 -23.31 -17.42
N GLY A 229 -17.27 -24.48 -17.22
CA GLY A 229 -17.51 -25.47 -18.28
C GLY A 229 -16.27 -26.17 -18.89
N ALA A 230 -15.11 -26.17 -18.23
CA ALA A 230 -13.87 -26.71 -18.80
C ALA A 230 -13.76 -28.26 -18.77
N THR A 231 -13.49 -28.87 -19.93
CA THR A 231 -13.26 -30.33 -20.10
C THR A 231 -11.91 -30.83 -19.57
N THR A 232 -11.91 -32.07 -19.05
CA THR A 232 -10.85 -32.73 -18.26
C THR A 232 -9.48 -32.89 -18.94
N ALA A 233 -9.39 -32.92 -20.28
CA ALA A 233 -8.13 -33.15 -21.00
C ALA A 233 -7.29 -31.86 -21.24
N LYS A 234 -7.92 -30.67 -21.25
CA LYS A 234 -7.20 -29.38 -21.32
C LYS A 234 -6.40 -29.11 -20.03
N LYS A 235 -6.89 -29.59 -18.88
CA LYS A 235 -6.32 -29.35 -17.54
C LYS A 235 -4.86 -29.80 -17.35
N THR A 236 -4.49 -30.98 -17.85
CA THR A 236 -3.11 -31.50 -17.69
C THR A 236 -2.10 -30.72 -18.52
N LYS A 237 -2.48 -30.25 -19.72
CA LYS A 237 -1.60 -29.42 -20.56
C LYS A 237 -1.39 -28.03 -19.94
N VAL A 238 -2.44 -27.40 -19.44
CA VAL A 238 -2.36 -26.10 -18.75
C VAL A 238 -1.48 -26.23 -17.51
N PHE A 239 -1.71 -27.21 -16.64
CA PHE A 239 -0.88 -27.42 -15.46
C PHE A 239 0.60 -27.65 -15.79
N ILE A 240 0.91 -28.49 -16.80
CA ILE A 240 2.30 -28.71 -17.22
C ILE A 240 2.91 -27.40 -17.75
N HIS A 241 2.15 -26.62 -18.53
CA HIS A 241 2.59 -25.34 -19.05
C HIS A 241 2.88 -24.33 -17.92
N GLU A 242 1.94 -24.14 -16.99
CA GLU A 242 2.09 -23.24 -15.84
C GLU A 242 3.21 -23.70 -14.89
N THR A 243 3.36 -25.02 -14.70
CA THR A 243 4.49 -25.59 -13.93
C THR A 243 5.82 -25.26 -14.59
N TRP A 244 5.91 -25.32 -15.92
CA TRP A 244 7.10 -24.94 -16.68
C TRP A 244 7.38 -23.44 -16.61
N VAL A 245 6.35 -22.59 -16.62
CA VAL A 245 6.47 -21.15 -16.43
C VAL A 245 7.01 -20.83 -15.04
N MET A 246 6.42 -21.43 -13.99
CA MET A 246 6.90 -21.30 -12.61
C MET A 246 8.34 -21.79 -12.46
N LEU A 247 8.69 -22.95 -13.04
CA LEU A 247 10.06 -23.45 -13.01
C LEU A 247 11.02 -22.48 -13.68
N LYS A 248 10.66 -21.84 -14.80
CA LYS A 248 11.54 -20.86 -15.47
C LYS A 248 11.68 -19.57 -14.67
N GLY A 249 10.61 -19.07 -14.07
CA GLY A 249 10.61 -17.84 -13.27
C GLY A 249 11.35 -18.01 -11.93
N HIS A 250 11.15 -19.15 -11.27
CA HIS A 250 11.58 -19.39 -9.88
C HIS A 250 12.60 -20.53 -9.72
N TRP A 251 13.37 -20.88 -10.76
CA TRP A 251 14.30 -22.04 -10.71
C TRP A 251 15.34 -21.95 -9.58
N LEU A 252 15.85 -20.75 -9.27
CA LEU A 252 16.80 -20.55 -8.16
C LEU A 252 16.16 -20.87 -6.80
N LEU A 253 14.88 -20.52 -6.64
CA LEU A 253 14.11 -20.83 -5.43
C LEU A 253 13.88 -22.34 -5.30
N VAL A 254 13.55 -23.03 -6.40
CA VAL A 254 13.41 -24.50 -6.44
C VAL A 254 14.72 -25.16 -6.00
N VAL A 255 15.85 -24.78 -6.59
CA VAL A 255 17.18 -25.32 -6.26
C VAL A 255 17.50 -25.05 -4.78
N TYR A 256 17.24 -23.84 -4.30
CA TYR A 256 17.43 -23.48 -2.90
C TYR A 256 16.58 -24.36 -1.96
N SER A 257 15.28 -24.52 -2.23
CA SER A 257 14.39 -25.34 -1.42
C SER A 257 14.80 -26.82 -1.40
N VAL A 258 15.26 -27.37 -2.53
CA VAL A 258 15.78 -28.74 -2.59
C VAL A 258 17.08 -28.88 -1.79
N LEU A 259 18.00 -27.93 -1.87
CA LEU A 259 19.23 -27.94 -1.07
C LEU A 259 18.95 -27.81 0.43
N LEU A 260 18.01 -26.92 0.79
CA LEU A 260 17.54 -26.77 2.16
C LEU A 260 16.96 -28.09 2.68
N MET A 261 16.06 -28.71 1.93
CA MET A 261 15.44 -29.99 2.31
C MET A 261 16.44 -31.14 2.33
N THR A 262 17.44 -31.12 1.46
CA THR A 262 18.54 -32.09 1.51
C THR A 262 19.26 -32.03 2.86
N GLY A 263 19.62 -30.84 3.32
CA GLY A 263 20.29 -30.65 4.61
C GLY A 263 19.44 -31.11 5.79
N PHE A 264 18.15 -30.73 5.81
CA PHE A 264 17.23 -31.11 6.88
C PHE A 264 16.93 -32.61 6.92
N ASN A 265 16.73 -33.25 5.77
CA ASN A 265 16.50 -34.69 5.73
C ASN A 265 17.76 -35.49 6.09
N PHE A 266 18.96 -35.05 5.68
CA PHE A 266 20.21 -35.62 6.19
C PHE A 266 20.36 -35.44 7.71
N LEU A 267 19.91 -34.31 8.26
CA LEU A 267 20.01 -34.03 9.69
C LEU A 267 19.15 -34.99 10.52
N SER A 268 17.94 -35.32 10.06
CA SER A 268 17.07 -36.29 10.73
C SER A 268 17.46 -37.74 10.48
N HIS A 269 17.59 -38.14 9.21
CA HIS A 269 17.92 -39.52 8.90
C HIS A 269 19.32 -39.91 9.40
N GLY A 270 20.27 -38.95 9.41
CA GLY A 270 21.61 -39.12 9.97
C GLY A 270 21.69 -39.09 11.50
N SER A 271 20.59 -38.82 12.20
CA SER A 271 20.55 -38.85 13.67
C SER A 271 19.59 -39.91 14.23
N GLN A 272 18.66 -40.44 13.42
CA GLN A 272 17.54 -41.23 13.92
C GLN A 272 17.48 -42.66 13.38
N ASP A 273 17.83 -42.88 12.10
CA ASP A 273 17.55 -44.15 11.41
C ASP A 273 18.33 -45.32 12.01
N LEU A 274 19.62 -45.12 12.30
CA LEU A 274 20.49 -46.13 12.90
C LEU A 274 20.80 -45.85 14.38
N TYR A 275 20.11 -44.91 15.02
CA TYR A 275 20.34 -44.60 16.44
C TYR A 275 20.18 -45.82 17.37
N PRO A 276 19.14 -46.67 17.24
CA PRO A 276 19.02 -47.86 18.06
C PRO A 276 20.18 -48.86 17.82
N THR A 277 20.62 -48.97 16.56
CA THR A 277 21.75 -49.81 16.13
C THR A 277 23.08 -49.29 16.67
N TYR A 278 23.28 -47.98 16.70
CA TYR A 278 24.42 -47.32 17.33
C TYR A 278 24.54 -47.73 18.81
N LEU A 279 23.46 -47.59 19.60
CA LEU A 279 23.49 -47.94 21.02
C LEU A 279 23.74 -49.44 21.25
N LYS A 280 23.16 -50.31 20.41
CA LYS A 280 23.34 -51.76 20.50
C LYS A 280 24.74 -52.21 20.09
N THR A 281 25.26 -51.66 19.00
CA THR A 281 26.49 -52.16 18.36
C THR A 281 27.74 -51.48 18.89
N SER A 282 27.76 -50.14 18.94
CA SER A 282 28.95 -49.38 19.33
C SER A 282 29.05 -49.13 20.84
N LYS A 283 27.91 -49.11 21.54
CA LYS A 283 27.85 -48.90 23.01
C LYS A 283 27.39 -50.11 23.80
N ASN A 284 27.10 -51.23 23.13
CA ASN A 284 26.75 -52.52 23.74
C ASN A 284 25.55 -52.47 24.71
N PHE A 285 24.57 -51.60 24.46
CA PHE A 285 23.31 -51.58 25.19
C PHE A 285 22.38 -52.70 24.71
N ASP A 286 21.56 -53.22 25.63
CA ASP A 286 20.49 -54.16 25.26
C ASP A 286 19.36 -53.46 24.48
N ASN A 287 18.42 -54.26 23.96
CA ASN A 287 17.28 -53.73 23.22
C ASN A 287 16.37 -52.83 24.08
N TYR A 288 16.29 -53.09 25.39
CA TYR A 288 15.48 -52.32 26.32
C TYR A 288 16.04 -50.90 26.48
N HIS A 289 17.30 -50.75 26.90
CA HIS A 289 17.95 -49.46 27.10
C HIS A 289 18.06 -48.67 25.78
N SER A 290 18.38 -49.33 24.67
CA SER A 290 18.41 -48.68 23.35
C SER A 290 17.05 -48.08 22.96
N THR A 291 15.96 -48.81 23.21
CA THR A 291 14.60 -48.33 22.94
C THR A 291 14.17 -47.24 23.94
N VAL A 292 14.52 -47.34 25.22
CA VAL A 292 14.21 -46.30 26.22
C VAL A 292 14.95 -45.00 25.91
N ALA A 293 16.23 -45.06 25.52
CA ALA A 293 16.97 -43.88 25.07
C ALA A 293 16.33 -43.23 23.84
N THR A 294 15.82 -44.05 22.91
CA THR A 294 15.06 -43.59 21.73
C THR A 294 13.77 -42.89 22.15
N ILE A 295 13.03 -43.40 23.14
CA ILE A 295 11.83 -42.74 23.70
C ILE A 295 12.20 -41.39 24.32
N ILE A 296 13.27 -41.33 25.13
CA ILE A 296 13.75 -40.09 25.75
C ILE A 296 14.15 -39.06 24.68
N GLY A 297 14.87 -39.49 23.65
CA GLY A 297 15.21 -38.66 22.49
C GLY A 297 13.97 -38.10 21.80
N ASN A 298 12.94 -38.93 21.56
CA ASN A 298 11.68 -38.49 20.96
C ASN A 298 10.90 -37.51 21.84
N CYS A 299 10.94 -37.65 23.17
CA CYS A 299 10.40 -36.63 24.08
C CYS A 299 11.11 -35.28 23.94
N GLY A 300 12.44 -35.30 23.77
CA GLY A 300 13.25 -34.11 23.49
C GLY A 300 12.88 -33.48 22.16
N ALA A 301 12.71 -34.29 21.12
CA ALA A 301 12.23 -33.86 19.81
C ALA A 301 10.90 -33.09 19.90
N ILE A 302 9.88 -33.69 20.53
CA ILE A 302 8.55 -33.09 20.70
C ILE A 302 8.62 -31.74 21.42
N ALA A 303 9.40 -31.68 22.51
CA ALA A 303 9.62 -30.43 23.23
C ALA A 303 10.33 -29.39 22.35
N GLY A 304 11.36 -29.81 21.61
CA GLY A 304 12.16 -28.97 20.74
C GLY A 304 11.34 -28.30 19.65
N GLY A 305 10.61 -29.06 18.83
CA GLY A 305 9.84 -28.48 17.73
C GLY A 305 8.62 -27.68 18.16
N ALA A 306 7.97 -28.05 19.27
CA ALA A 306 6.91 -27.22 19.84
C ALA A 306 7.44 -25.85 20.32
N ILE A 307 8.58 -25.84 21.03
CA ILE A 307 9.22 -24.62 21.51
C ILE A 307 9.73 -23.79 20.33
N ALA A 308 10.44 -24.40 19.39
CA ALA A 308 11.00 -23.70 18.24
C ALA A 308 9.92 -23.14 17.31
N GLY A 309 8.83 -23.86 17.08
CA GLY A 309 7.67 -23.37 16.33
C GLY A 309 7.10 -22.09 16.95
N ALA A 310 6.91 -22.07 18.28
CA ALA A 310 6.46 -20.89 19.02
C ALA A 310 7.48 -19.74 18.99
N LEU A 311 8.77 -20.03 19.19
CA LEU A 311 9.85 -19.04 19.16
C LEU A 311 10.01 -18.43 17.75
N SER A 312 9.83 -19.21 16.69
CA SER A 312 9.97 -18.75 15.30
C SER A 312 8.96 -17.65 14.97
N GLN A 313 7.79 -17.67 15.62
CA GLN A 313 6.77 -16.65 15.49
C GLN A 313 7.18 -15.31 16.12
N MET A 314 8.06 -15.33 17.12
CA MET A 314 8.51 -14.13 17.85
C MET A 314 9.83 -13.55 17.32
N PHE A 315 10.75 -14.43 16.92
CA PHE A 315 12.14 -14.09 16.63
C PHE A 315 12.51 -14.22 15.15
N GLY A 316 11.61 -14.76 14.30
CA GLY A 316 11.84 -15.00 12.88
C GLY A 316 12.22 -16.45 12.57
N ARG A 317 11.99 -16.89 11.32
CA ARG A 317 12.18 -18.30 10.91
C ARG A 317 13.66 -18.69 10.91
N ARG A 318 14.50 -17.92 10.20
CA ARG A 318 15.92 -18.23 9.99
C ARG A 318 16.73 -18.22 11.29
N LEU A 319 16.53 -17.21 12.13
CA LEU A 319 17.27 -17.07 13.39
C LEU A 319 17.03 -18.26 14.32
N VAL A 320 15.78 -18.70 14.46
CA VAL A 320 15.44 -19.84 15.32
C VAL A 320 16.04 -21.13 14.77
N ILE A 321 15.94 -21.37 13.46
CA ILE A 321 16.59 -22.53 12.84
C ILE A 321 18.10 -22.55 13.11
N ILE A 322 18.78 -21.41 12.92
CA ILE A 322 20.24 -21.31 13.17
C ILE A 322 20.56 -21.60 14.63
N ILE A 323 19.81 -21.04 15.59
CA ILE A 323 20.03 -21.27 17.02
C ILE A 323 19.90 -22.76 17.36
N PHE A 324 18.80 -23.40 16.94
CA PHE A 324 18.57 -24.82 17.22
C PHE A 324 19.59 -25.71 16.52
N THR A 325 20.05 -25.35 15.32
CA THR A 325 21.11 -26.09 14.60
C THR A 325 22.48 -25.94 15.29
N LEU A 326 22.80 -24.77 15.83
CA LEU A 326 24.02 -24.56 16.61
C LEU A 326 24.00 -25.32 17.94
N LEU A 327 22.83 -25.46 18.56
CA LEU A 327 22.66 -26.30 19.75
C LEU A 327 23.02 -27.77 19.45
N ILE A 328 22.66 -28.28 18.27
CA ILE A 328 23.06 -29.64 17.84
C ILE A 328 24.59 -29.74 17.90
N GLY A 329 25.31 -28.83 17.25
CA GLY A 329 26.77 -28.81 17.23
C GLY A 329 27.40 -28.78 18.63
N ALA A 330 26.81 -28.03 19.56
CA ALA A 330 27.27 -27.95 20.94
C ALA A 330 27.08 -29.25 21.73
N PHE A 331 26.05 -30.04 21.40
CA PHE A 331 25.71 -31.28 22.10
C PHE A 331 26.27 -32.56 21.44
N ILE A 332 26.93 -32.48 20.28
CA ILE A 332 27.59 -33.63 19.63
C ILE A 332 28.55 -34.37 20.59
N PRO A 333 29.39 -33.70 21.40
CA PRO A 333 30.24 -34.40 22.37
C PRO A 333 29.45 -35.23 23.38
N LEU A 334 28.28 -34.75 23.82
CA LEU A 334 27.40 -35.45 24.76
C LEU A 334 26.71 -36.67 24.13
N TRP A 335 26.56 -36.69 22.81
CA TRP A 335 25.99 -37.80 22.04
C TRP A 335 26.97 -38.98 21.85
N ILE A 336 28.29 -38.70 21.81
CA ILE A 336 29.33 -39.67 21.44
C ILE A 336 30.17 -40.12 22.63
N LEU A 337 30.68 -39.17 23.42
CA LEU A 337 31.73 -39.42 24.40
C LEU A 337 31.30 -40.24 25.62
N PRO A 338 30.09 -40.05 26.20
CA PRO A 338 29.72 -40.80 27.39
C PRO A 338 29.49 -42.29 27.13
N ASP A 339 29.77 -43.12 28.13
CA ASP A 339 29.45 -44.57 28.11
C ASP A 339 28.31 -44.94 29.07
N SER A 340 27.86 -43.99 29.89
CA SER A 340 26.74 -44.22 30.80
C SER A 340 25.39 -43.98 30.10
N PHE A 341 24.41 -44.82 30.44
CA PHE A 341 23.05 -44.74 29.90
C PHE A 341 22.42 -43.35 30.08
N SER A 342 22.53 -42.76 31.28
CA SER A 342 21.92 -41.48 31.62
C SER A 342 22.51 -40.33 30.81
N ALA A 343 23.84 -40.29 30.65
CA ALA A 343 24.50 -39.24 29.89
C ALA A 343 24.22 -39.37 28.38
N LEU A 344 24.23 -40.58 27.82
CA LEU A 344 23.87 -40.82 26.42
C LEU A 344 22.39 -40.50 26.15
N SER A 345 21.49 -40.84 27.07
CA SER A 345 20.07 -40.48 26.95
C SER A 345 19.83 -38.97 27.06
N ALA A 346 20.61 -38.27 27.89
CA ALA A 346 20.59 -36.81 27.94
C ALA A 346 21.14 -36.19 26.64
N GLY A 347 22.22 -36.76 26.07
CA GLY A 347 22.71 -36.41 24.74
C GLY A 347 21.65 -36.61 23.67
N ALA A 348 20.94 -37.74 23.73
CA ALA A 348 19.82 -38.05 22.84
C ALA A 348 18.73 -36.99 22.90
N PHE A 349 18.31 -36.66 24.12
CA PHE A 349 17.33 -35.61 24.36
C PHE A 349 17.78 -34.27 23.76
N CYS A 350 19.00 -33.82 24.08
CA CYS A 350 19.50 -32.51 23.68
C CYS A 350 19.73 -32.38 22.16
N ILE A 351 20.28 -33.40 21.51
CA ILE A 351 20.43 -33.41 20.05
C ILE A 351 19.05 -33.38 19.38
N GLN A 352 18.11 -34.19 19.86
CA GLN A 352 16.77 -34.26 19.25
C GLN A 352 15.95 -32.99 19.48
N VAL A 353 16.12 -32.31 20.61
CA VAL A 353 15.60 -30.94 20.82
C VAL A 353 16.11 -30.01 19.72
N GLY A 354 17.40 -30.06 19.39
CA GLY A 354 18.01 -29.27 18.33
C GLY A 354 17.49 -29.64 16.93
N VAL A 355 17.54 -30.93 16.59
CA VAL A 355 17.13 -31.47 15.27
C VAL A 355 15.66 -31.16 15.01
N GLN A 356 14.75 -31.62 15.87
CA GLN A 356 13.32 -31.40 15.64
C GLN A 356 12.87 -29.97 15.93
N GLY A 357 13.60 -29.26 16.80
CA GLY A 357 13.46 -27.82 16.95
C GLY A 357 13.63 -27.08 15.64
N ALA A 358 14.71 -27.35 14.91
CA ALA A 358 14.91 -26.76 13.59
C ALA A 358 13.79 -27.17 12.61
N TRP A 359 13.37 -28.44 12.63
CA TRP A 359 12.30 -28.95 11.76
C TRP A 359 10.92 -28.34 12.03
N GLY A 360 10.58 -28.01 13.27
CA GLY A 360 9.26 -27.44 13.62
C GLY A 360 8.93 -26.15 12.86
N VAL A 361 9.95 -25.44 12.38
CA VAL A 361 9.82 -24.19 11.61
C VAL A 361 9.68 -24.44 10.10
N ILE A 362 10.06 -25.61 9.59
CA ILE A 362 10.17 -25.89 8.15
C ILE A 362 8.84 -25.90 7.41
N PRO A 363 7.77 -26.58 7.88
CA PRO A 363 6.52 -26.63 7.12
C PRO A 363 5.96 -25.24 6.81
N ILE A 364 5.97 -24.33 7.79
CA ILE A 364 5.54 -22.94 7.57
C ILE A 364 6.52 -22.16 6.70
N TRP A 365 7.83 -22.32 6.87
CA TRP A 365 8.80 -21.54 6.10
C TRP A 365 8.81 -21.94 4.62
N LEU A 366 8.66 -23.24 4.30
CA LEU A 366 8.47 -23.71 2.93
C LEU A 366 7.17 -23.21 2.32
N ALA A 367 6.08 -23.20 3.08
CA ALA A 367 4.80 -22.66 2.62
C ALA A 367 4.88 -21.15 2.36
N GLU A 368 5.53 -20.39 3.25
CA GLU A 368 5.78 -18.94 3.10
C GLU A 368 6.69 -18.60 1.90
N MET A 369 7.60 -19.50 1.53
CA MET A 369 8.45 -19.34 0.34
C MET A 369 7.80 -19.82 -0.96
N SER A 370 6.81 -20.71 -0.90
CA SER A 370 6.26 -21.33 -2.10
C SER A 370 5.48 -20.32 -2.96
N PRO A 371 5.61 -20.38 -4.30
CA PRO A 371 4.78 -19.56 -5.20
C PRO A 371 3.28 -19.80 -4.91
N PRO A 372 2.44 -18.75 -4.84
CA PRO A 372 1.08 -18.86 -4.33
C PRO A 372 0.22 -19.92 -5.02
N ALA A 373 0.35 -20.07 -6.34
CA ALA A 373 -0.41 -21.04 -7.14
C ALA A 373 0.02 -22.51 -6.93
N PHE A 374 1.27 -22.75 -6.54
CA PHE A 374 1.86 -24.09 -6.37
C PHE A 374 2.05 -24.48 -4.90
N ARG A 375 1.42 -23.77 -3.97
CA ARG A 375 1.64 -23.90 -2.51
C ARG A 375 1.49 -25.30 -1.91
N ALA A 376 0.70 -26.19 -2.52
CA ALA A 376 0.55 -27.57 -2.05
C ALA A 376 1.60 -28.52 -2.65
N THR A 377 1.85 -28.38 -3.94
CA THR A 377 2.74 -29.26 -4.70
C THR A 377 4.22 -28.89 -4.52
N PHE A 378 4.55 -27.60 -4.46
CA PHE A 378 5.93 -27.12 -4.33
C PHE A 378 6.61 -27.58 -3.03
N PRO A 379 6.06 -27.35 -1.82
CA PRO A 379 6.70 -27.84 -0.59
C PRO A 379 6.85 -29.36 -0.58
N GLY A 380 5.82 -30.09 -1.03
CA GLY A 380 5.82 -31.55 -1.04
C GLY A 380 6.89 -32.14 -1.96
N VAL A 381 7.03 -31.59 -3.16
CA VAL A 381 8.05 -32.01 -4.12
C VAL A 381 9.45 -31.63 -3.64
N ALA A 382 9.66 -30.42 -3.12
CA ALA A 382 10.95 -29.99 -2.58
C ALA A 382 11.40 -30.88 -1.40
N TYR A 383 10.47 -31.21 -0.49
CA TYR A 383 10.72 -32.12 0.62
C TYR A 383 11.15 -33.51 0.14
N GLN A 384 10.39 -34.12 -0.78
CA GLN A 384 10.72 -35.47 -1.21
C GLN A 384 11.98 -35.53 -2.11
N LEU A 385 12.25 -34.52 -2.93
CA LEU A 385 13.52 -34.44 -3.67
C LEU A 385 14.71 -34.32 -2.72
N GLY A 386 14.58 -33.58 -1.61
CA GLY A 386 15.56 -33.58 -0.53
C GLY A 386 15.73 -34.96 0.09
N ASN A 387 14.65 -35.69 0.34
CA ASN A 387 14.68 -37.08 0.82
C ASN A 387 15.39 -38.03 -0.14
N MET A 388 15.22 -37.86 -1.45
CA MET A 388 15.93 -38.67 -2.44
C MET A 388 17.44 -38.46 -2.32
N VAL A 389 17.91 -37.22 -2.17
CA VAL A 389 19.33 -36.94 -2.00
C VAL A 389 19.86 -37.48 -0.67
N SER A 390 19.07 -37.37 0.42
CA SER A 390 19.45 -37.89 1.73
C SER A 390 19.26 -39.39 1.92
N SER A 391 18.64 -40.10 0.98
CA SER A 391 18.35 -41.54 1.07
C SER A 391 19.59 -42.42 1.31
N ALA A 392 20.77 -41.90 0.97
CA ALA A 392 22.06 -42.54 1.20
C ALA A 392 22.57 -42.43 2.65
N SER A 393 21.93 -41.67 3.54
CA SER A 393 22.38 -41.44 4.93
C SER A 393 22.67 -42.73 5.69
N ALA A 394 21.71 -43.65 5.76
CA ALA A 394 21.84 -44.92 6.46
C ALA A 394 22.96 -45.80 5.87
N GLN A 395 23.22 -45.71 4.56
CA GLN A 395 24.34 -46.41 3.92
C GLN A 395 25.69 -45.75 4.21
N ILE A 396 25.75 -44.42 4.24
CA ILE A 396 26.95 -43.68 4.63
C ILE A 396 27.34 -44.06 6.06
N GLU A 397 26.36 -44.14 6.95
CA GLU A 397 26.58 -44.56 8.34
C GLU A 397 26.98 -46.02 8.49
N SER A 398 26.31 -46.95 7.80
CA SER A 398 26.66 -48.36 7.88
C SER A 398 28.03 -48.66 7.25
N ARG A 399 28.32 -48.11 6.07
CA ARG A 399 29.64 -48.28 5.42
C ARG A 399 30.74 -47.53 6.16
N GLY A 400 30.45 -46.34 6.67
CA GLY A 400 31.38 -45.60 7.52
C GLY A 400 31.70 -46.39 8.79
N GLY A 401 30.68 -46.91 9.46
CA GLY A 401 30.82 -47.73 10.66
C GLY A 401 31.60 -49.03 10.42
N ASP A 402 31.48 -49.64 9.24
CA ASP A 402 32.29 -50.82 8.90
C ASP A 402 33.78 -50.49 8.73
N ASN A 403 34.11 -49.27 8.28
CA ASN A 403 35.48 -48.79 8.09
C ASN A 403 36.11 -48.28 9.40
N PHE A 404 35.33 -47.60 10.25
CA PHE A 404 35.76 -47.13 11.56
C PHE A 404 35.42 -48.16 12.63
N LYS A 405 36.43 -48.77 13.26
CA LYS A 405 36.21 -49.82 14.27
C LYS A 405 36.53 -49.31 15.67
N THR A 406 35.64 -49.60 16.61
CA THR A 406 35.84 -49.33 18.04
C THR A 406 35.89 -50.64 18.83
N THR A 407 36.50 -50.60 20.02
CA THR A 407 36.65 -51.77 20.88
C THR A 407 35.72 -51.63 22.07
N ILE A 408 34.78 -52.57 22.22
CA ILE A 408 33.90 -52.65 23.38
C ILE A 408 34.38 -53.73 24.34
N HIS A 409 34.31 -53.46 25.64
CA HIS A 409 34.51 -54.45 26.69
C HIS A 409 33.18 -55.12 27.01
N LYS A 410 33.05 -56.40 26.65
CA LYS A 410 31.85 -57.18 26.98
C LYS A 410 31.85 -57.54 28.48
N ALA A 411 30.66 -57.82 29.01
CA ALA A 411 30.46 -58.22 30.40
C ALA A 411 31.18 -59.53 30.79
N ASP A 412 31.63 -60.31 29.80
CA ASP A 412 32.43 -61.53 29.96
C ASP A 412 33.95 -61.27 30.02
N GLY A 413 34.40 -60.01 29.94
CA GLY A 413 35.81 -59.61 29.95
C GLY A 413 36.51 -59.69 28.58
N THR A 414 35.82 -60.09 27.52
CA THR A 414 36.38 -60.15 26.16
C THR A 414 36.25 -58.80 25.43
N THR A 415 37.26 -58.46 24.63
CA THR A 415 37.23 -57.28 23.75
C THR A 415 36.68 -57.69 22.39
N ALA A 416 35.58 -57.06 21.97
CA ALA A 416 35.02 -57.25 20.63
C ALA A 416 35.25 -55.99 19.79
N ILE A 417 35.81 -56.18 18.59
CA ILE A 417 35.96 -55.12 17.60
C ILE A 417 34.62 -54.98 16.87
N VAL A 418 33.98 -53.83 17.03
CA VAL A 418 32.65 -53.53 16.48
C VAL A 418 32.69 -52.25 15.65
N ALA A 419 31.69 -52.09 14.78
CA ALA A 419 31.53 -50.89 13.97
C ALA A 419 31.29 -49.64 14.84
N ASP A 420 31.98 -48.54 14.54
CA ASP A 420 31.89 -47.27 15.27
C ASP A 420 30.88 -46.31 14.61
N TYR A 421 29.60 -46.61 14.80
CA TYR A 421 28.51 -45.74 14.37
C TYR A 421 28.52 -44.39 15.12
N ALA A 422 29.07 -44.34 16.34
CA ALA A 422 29.07 -43.14 17.18
C ALA A 422 29.84 -41.99 16.52
N THR A 423 31.08 -42.27 16.11
CA THR A 423 31.96 -41.29 15.49
C THR A 423 31.44 -40.88 14.11
N VAL A 424 30.94 -41.83 13.33
CA VAL A 424 30.44 -41.58 11.98
C VAL A 424 29.17 -40.72 12.01
N GLN A 425 28.20 -41.04 12.87
CA GLN A 425 27.01 -40.20 13.07
C GLN A 425 27.39 -38.81 13.58
N GLY A 426 28.34 -38.73 14.52
CA GLY A 426 28.86 -37.46 15.01
C GLY A 426 29.42 -36.53 13.92
N ILE A 427 30.27 -37.09 13.06
CA ILE A 427 30.86 -36.36 11.93
C ILE A 427 29.78 -35.96 10.93
N LEU A 428 28.88 -36.89 10.57
CA LEU A 428 27.80 -36.65 9.62
C LEU A 428 26.89 -35.52 10.12
N ILE A 429 26.41 -35.61 11.36
CA ILE A 429 25.56 -34.58 11.99
C ILE A 429 26.29 -33.24 12.02
N GLY A 430 27.57 -33.21 12.38
CA GLY A 430 28.36 -31.96 12.43
C GLY A 430 28.51 -31.29 11.06
N VAL A 431 28.84 -32.06 10.02
CA VAL A 431 28.98 -31.56 8.64
C VAL A 431 27.64 -31.07 8.11
N VAL A 432 26.57 -31.83 8.33
CA VAL A 432 25.22 -31.48 7.89
C VAL A 432 24.69 -30.26 8.65
N ALA A 433 24.92 -30.15 9.95
CA ALA A 433 24.55 -28.97 10.74
C ALA A 433 25.25 -27.71 10.23
N ALA A 434 26.55 -27.79 9.90
CA ALA A 434 27.28 -26.69 9.28
C ALA A 434 26.69 -26.31 7.90
N PHE A 435 26.37 -27.30 7.08
CA PHE A 435 25.71 -27.10 5.79
C PHE A 435 24.34 -26.40 5.95
N VAL A 436 23.51 -26.87 6.88
CA VAL A 436 22.20 -26.27 7.18
C VAL A 436 22.37 -24.82 7.63
N VAL A 437 23.32 -24.49 8.51
CA VAL A 437 23.58 -23.11 8.94
C VAL A 437 23.94 -22.22 7.74
N VAL A 438 24.79 -22.69 6.84
CA VAL A 438 25.20 -21.93 5.63
C VAL A 438 24.02 -21.70 4.69
N ILE A 439 23.25 -22.74 4.37
CA ILE A 439 22.10 -22.63 3.46
C ILE A 439 20.99 -21.76 4.06
N VAL A 440 20.71 -21.90 5.36
CA VAL A 440 19.69 -21.07 6.05
C VAL A 440 20.14 -19.61 6.11
N ALA A 441 21.44 -19.35 6.26
CA ALA A 441 21.97 -17.99 6.27
C ALA A 441 21.73 -17.24 4.93
N ILE A 442 21.84 -17.95 3.81
CA ILE A 442 21.74 -17.38 2.46
C ILE A 442 20.28 -17.26 1.96
N GLY A 443 19.33 -17.96 2.60
CA GLY A 443 17.95 -18.07 2.13
C GLY A 443 17.14 -16.76 2.06
N PRO A 444 15.98 -16.74 1.38
CA PRO A 444 14.98 -15.66 1.45
C PRO A 444 14.09 -15.76 2.73
N ASP A 445 13.41 -14.67 3.12
CA ASP A 445 12.49 -14.61 4.30
C ASP A 445 11.27 -13.80 3.90
N ASN A 446 10.17 -14.51 3.60
CA ASN A 446 8.88 -13.92 3.26
C ASN A 446 7.93 -14.15 4.43
N HIS A 447 8.29 -13.61 5.60
CA HIS A 447 7.58 -13.87 6.84
C HIS A 447 6.11 -13.43 6.74
N GLY A 448 5.17 -14.38 6.81
CA GLY A 448 3.76 -14.06 6.99
C GLY A 448 2.89 -13.82 5.76
N ALA A 449 3.26 -14.37 4.59
CA ALA A 449 2.49 -14.27 3.35
C ALA A 449 1.03 -14.77 3.48
N GLU A 450 0.10 -14.11 2.77
CA GLU A 450 -1.35 -14.40 2.79
C GLU A 450 -1.76 -15.30 1.61
N PHE A 451 -1.93 -16.60 1.87
CA PHE A 451 -2.09 -17.61 0.81
C PHE A 451 -3.49 -17.75 0.19
N GLU A 452 -4.51 -17.07 0.72
CA GLU A 452 -5.92 -17.35 0.38
C GLU A 452 -6.45 -16.56 -0.82
N LYS A 453 -5.64 -15.65 -1.38
CA LYS A 453 -6.07 -14.71 -2.42
C LYS A 453 -5.69 -15.11 -3.84
N HIS A 454 -4.82 -16.10 -4.05
CA HIS A 454 -4.20 -16.35 -5.37
C HIS A 454 -4.87 -17.48 -6.18
N LYS A 455 -4.87 -17.36 -7.53
CA LYS A 455 -5.41 -18.36 -8.48
C LYS A 455 -4.67 -19.69 -8.36
N THR A 456 -5.37 -20.79 -8.65
CA THR A 456 -4.79 -22.15 -8.54
C THR A 456 -3.92 -22.51 -9.77
N ALA A 457 -2.94 -23.42 -9.62
CA ALA A 457 -2.03 -23.85 -10.70
C ALA A 457 -2.69 -24.47 -11.96
N PHE A 458 -4.00 -24.65 -11.98
CA PHE A 458 -4.76 -25.20 -13.10
C PHE A 458 -5.57 -24.14 -13.87
N GLU A 459 -5.48 -22.87 -13.45
CA GLU A 459 -6.05 -21.70 -14.11
C GLU A 459 -4.99 -21.04 -15.01
N GLU A 460 -5.37 -20.60 -16.22
CA GLU A 460 -4.46 -19.86 -17.11
C GLU A 460 -3.97 -18.58 -16.41
N GLY A 461 -2.65 -18.38 -16.37
CA GLY A 461 -2.00 -17.27 -15.66
C GLY A 461 -1.59 -17.58 -14.21
N GLY A 462 -1.90 -18.77 -13.68
CA GLY A 462 -1.50 -19.17 -12.31
C GLY A 462 0.02 -19.29 -12.09
N GLY A 463 0.83 -19.41 -13.15
CA GLY A 463 2.29 -19.41 -13.05
C GLY A 463 2.94 -18.05 -12.80
N ARG A 464 2.16 -16.96 -12.79
CA ARG A 464 2.60 -15.58 -12.56
C ARG A 464 2.18 -15.11 -11.14
N ASP A 465 3.01 -14.32 -10.48
CA ASP A 465 2.88 -13.98 -9.04
C ASP A 465 1.69 -13.03 -8.73
N ASP A 466 1.05 -12.49 -9.76
CA ASP A 466 0.01 -11.46 -9.76
C ASP A 466 -1.44 -12.00 -9.83
N ALA A 467 -1.63 -13.29 -10.07
CA ALA A 467 -2.96 -13.86 -10.29
C ALA A 467 -3.77 -14.06 -8.98
N ILE A 468 -4.87 -13.30 -8.79
CA ILE A 468 -5.79 -13.35 -7.63
C ILE A 468 -7.19 -13.88 -8.04
N ILE A 469 -7.90 -14.58 -7.14
CA ILE A 469 -9.26 -15.12 -7.39
C ILE A 469 -10.30 -14.00 -7.30
N ASP A 470 -11.05 -13.76 -8.38
CA ASP A 470 -12.16 -12.81 -8.43
C ASP A 470 -13.40 -13.36 -7.68
N ASP A 471 -13.94 -12.59 -6.72
CA ASP A 471 -15.08 -12.99 -5.88
C ASP A 471 -16.47 -12.83 -6.56
N GLU A 472 -16.53 -12.54 -7.87
CA GLU A 472 -17.80 -12.16 -8.54
C GLU A 472 -18.73 -13.32 -8.94
N GLU A 473 -18.30 -14.57 -8.99
CA GLU A 473 -19.17 -15.64 -9.52
C GLU A 473 -19.96 -16.41 -8.44
N VAL A 474 -20.65 -15.77 -7.49
CA VAL A 474 -21.78 -16.41 -6.75
C VAL A 474 -22.89 -15.41 -6.39
N GLY A 475 -23.84 -15.20 -7.31
CA GLY A 475 -25.17 -14.75 -6.93
C GLY A 475 -25.94 -14.00 -8.00
N GLY A 476 -26.76 -14.71 -8.79
CA GLY A 476 -27.76 -14.07 -9.66
C GLY A 476 -28.78 -15.08 -10.18
N VAL A 477 -29.95 -15.12 -9.54
CA VAL A 477 -31.17 -15.78 -10.04
C VAL A 477 -31.89 -14.79 -10.97
N GLU A 478 -32.23 -15.27 -12.19
CA GLU A 478 -33.27 -14.84 -13.17
C GLU A 478 -33.47 -13.35 -13.47
N THR A 479 -33.66 -12.82 -14.68
CA THR A 479 -33.89 -13.25 -16.08
C THR A 479 -33.71 -11.94 -16.91
N VAL A 480 -33.23 -11.88 -18.15
CA VAL A 480 -33.99 -12.01 -19.42
C VAL A 480 -32.97 -11.86 -20.57
N GLN A 481 -33.16 -12.64 -21.62
CA GLN A 481 -32.35 -12.74 -22.85
C GLN A 481 -32.39 -11.48 -23.73
N VAL A 482 -31.27 -11.10 -24.37
CA VAL A 482 -31.26 -10.66 -25.79
C VAL A 482 -29.93 -11.10 -26.47
N THR A 483 -30.14 -11.84 -27.56
CA THR A 483 -29.31 -12.26 -28.70
C THR A 483 -27.88 -11.73 -28.89
N ARG A 484 -26.94 -12.67 -29.10
CA ARG A 484 -25.56 -12.44 -29.61
C ARG A 484 -25.49 -12.88 -31.07
N GLU A 485 -25.30 -11.92 -31.99
CA GLU A 485 -24.91 -12.19 -33.38
C GLU A 485 -23.42 -12.55 -33.48
N LYS A 486 -23.09 -13.34 -34.50
CA LYS A 486 -21.81 -14.00 -34.75
C LYS A 486 -21.03 -13.29 -35.87
N SER A 487 -19.70 -13.50 -35.81
CA SER A 487 -18.71 -13.63 -36.91
C SER A 487 -17.94 -12.35 -37.31
N PRO A 488 -16.79 -12.43 -38.02
CA PRO A 488 -15.84 -13.54 -38.25
C PRO A 488 -14.33 -13.20 -38.05
N ASP A 489 -13.55 -14.26 -37.90
CA ASP A 489 -12.24 -14.57 -38.52
C ASP A 489 -11.07 -13.57 -38.62
N SER A 490 -9.96 -14.05 -38.03
CA SER A 490 -8.60 -14.15 -38.59
C SER A 490 -7.77 -12.88 -38.84
N VAL A 491 -6.52 -12.89 -38.37
CA VAL A 491 -5.30 -13.05 -39.21
C VAL A 491 -4.08 -13.22 -38.28
N ARG A 492 -3.16 -14.08 -38.71
CA ARG A 492 -1.89 -14.42 -38.08
C ARG A 492 -0.77 -13.97 -39.02
N THR A 493 0.12 -13.10 -38.54
CA THR A 493 1.45 -12.71 -39.08
C THR A 493 2.10 -11.81 -38.02
N ASP A 494 3.38 -11.79 -37.67
CA ASP A 494 4.58 -12.55 -38.01
C ASP A 494 5.62 -12.25 -36.90
N GLU A 495 6.47 -13.24 -36.60
CA GLU A 495 7.70 -13.05 -35.80
C GLU A 495 8.75 -12.30 -36.63
N LYS A 496 9.38 -11.26 -36.05
CA LYS A 496 10.84 -10.96 -36.03
C LYS A 496 11.13 -9.47 -35.88
N ARG A 497 11.60 -9.07 -34.70
CA ARG A 497 12.72 -8.14 -34.47
C ARG A 497 12.81 -7.84 -32.98
N GLU A 498 13.82 -8.37 -32.31
CA GLU A 498 14.56 -7.70 -31.21
C GLU A 498 15.65 -8.64 -30.66
N GLU A 499 16.77 -8.70 -31.38
CA GLU A 499 18.08 -9.10 -30.85
C GLU A 499 19.07 -7.97 -31.18
N THR A 500 18.95 -6.83 -30.51
CA THR A 500 20.07 -5.89 -30.36
C THR A 500 19.81 -4.98 -29.16
N LEU A 501 20.75 -4.98 -28.20
CA LEU A 501 20.94 -4.05 -27.07
C LEU A 501 21.03 -4.72 -25.68
N VAL A 502 21.77 -5.83 -25.57
CA VAL A 502 22.42 -6.24 -24.31
C VAL A 502 23.91 -6.46 -24.59
N ALA A 503 24.66 -5.37 -24.77
CA ALA A 503 26.12 -5.39 -24.84
C ALA A 503 26.72 -3.98 -24.68
N ALA A 504 26.72 -3.43 -23.48
CA ALA A 504 27.66 -2.38 -23.07
C ALA A 504 27.72 -2.28 -21.55
N CYS A 505 28.90 -2.02 -21.00
CA CYS A 505 29.22 -1.79 -19.59
C CYS A 505 29.48 -3.02 -18.69
N ARG A 506 30.36 -3.90 -19.16
CA ARG A 506 31.41 -4.51 -18.31
C ARG A 506 32.77 -4.28 -18.97
N THR A 507 33.58 -3.38 -18.41
CA THR A 507 35.06 -3.37 -18.30
C THR A 507 35.56 -1.93 -18.18
N GLY A 508 36.43 -1.65 -17.20
CA GLY A 508 37.16 -0.38 -17.13
C GLY A 508 37.78 -0.14 -15.75
N TRP A 509 38.92 -0.77 -15.49
CA TRP A 509 39.89 -0.27 -14.52
C TRP A 509 40.61 0.93 -15.15
N ASP A 510 40.75 2.05 -14.43
CA ASP A 510 41.96 2.88 -14.43
C ASP A 510 41.89 3.95 -13.33
N LEU A 511 42.94 3.97 -12.48
CA LEU A 511 43.31 5.08 -11.60
C LEU A 511 44.12 6.11 -12.41
N PRO A 512 44.15 7.39 -11.98
CA PRO A 512 45.41 7.86 -11.39
C PRO A 512 45.27 8.75 -10.14
N ASP A 513 46.34 8.68 -9.34
CA ASP A 513 46.67 9.44 -8.13
C ASP A 513 46.70 10.97 -8.31
N THR A 514 46.30 11.71 -7.26
CA THR A 514 47.15 12.63 -6.46
C THR A 514 46.31 13.69 -5.73
N LEU A 515 46.22 13.63 -4.39
CA LEU A 515 46.95 14.53 -3.49
C LEU A 515 46.66 14.19 -2.02
N HIS A 516 47.75 14.14 -1.26
CA HIS A 516 47.87 13.57 0.07
C HIS A 516 48.27 14.70 1.05
N ARG A 517 47.81 14.57 2.31
CA ARG A 517 48.39 15.07 3.59
C ARG A 517 47.73 16.28 4.27
N ARG A 518 47.24 16.02 5.50
CA ARG A 518 47.76 16.47 6.83
C ARG A 518 46.60 16.29 7.84
N LEU A 519 46.73 15.94 9.11
CA LEU A 519 47.79 15.52 10.04
C LEU A 519 47.03 15.08 11.31
N VAL A 520 47.53 14.06 11.99
CA VAL A 520 47.12 13.64 13.34
C VAL A 520 47.72 14.60 14.38
N ALA A 521 46.94 15.03 15.39
CA ALA A 521 47.39 15.26 16.78
C ALA A 521 46.28 15.86 17.67
N GLY A 522 46.19 15.38 18.93
CA GLY A 522 45.82 16.26 20.05
C GLY A 522 44.60 15.90 20.93
N SER A 523 44.69 14.79 21.68
CA SER A 523 44.45 14.73 23.14
C SER A 523 43.26 15.45 23.82
N THR A 524 42.36 14.62 24.37
CA THR A 524 41.82 14.64 25.76
C THR A 524 41.33 15.94 26.42
N CYS A 525 40.07 15.92 26.87
CA CYS A 525 39.72 16.52 28.17
C CYS A 525 38.53 15.80 28.82
N SER A 526 38.71 15.43 30.08
CA SER A 526 37.79 14.75 30.99
C SER A 526 36.98 15.75 31.83
N PHE A 527 35.93 15.23 32.50
CA PHE A 527 35.37 15.61 33.82
C PHE A 527 33.86 15.94 33.89
N THR A 528 33.11 14.95 34.38
CA THR A 528 32.44 14.88 35.71
C THR A 528 31.38 15.89 36.18
N VAL A 529 30.37 15.28 36.80
CA VAL A 529 29.18 15.71 37.57
C VAL A 529 29.44 16.71 38.72
N ALA A 530 28.54 17.70 38.85
CA ALA A 530 27.98 18.33 40.07
C ALA A 530 26.89 19.32 39.57
N GLY A 531 25.69 19.53 40.12
CA GLY A 531 25.12 19.46 41.48
C GLY A 531 24.49 20.83 41.77
N LEU A 532 23.20 20.93 42.13
CA LEU A 532 22.68 21.86 43.16
C LEU A 532 21.15 21.76 43.37
N GLN A 533 20.76 21.95 44.64
CA GLN A 533 19.43 21.92 45.24
C GLN A 533 18.76 23.31 45.36
N LEU A 534 17.41 23.26 45.40
CA LEU A 534 16.44 24.02 46.24
C LEU A 534 16.33 25.56 46.19
N ALA A 535 15.09 26.03 46.00
CA ALA A 535 14.50 27.12 46.78
C ALA A 535 12.96 26.98 46.88
N THR A 536 12.46 27.20 48.10
CA THR A 536 11.10 26.99 48.64
C THR A 536 10.25 28.27 48.65
N ALA A 537 8.90 28.14 48.64
CA ALA A 537 7.98 29.13 49.24
C ALA A 537 6.64 28.51 49.71
N SER A 538 6.47 28.49 51.04
CA SER A 538 5.29 28.91 51.84
C SER A 538 3.94 28.13 51.86
N TYR A 539 3.69 27.53 53.05
CA TYR A 539 2.54 26.91 53.76
C TYR A 539 1.20 27.71 53.88
N PRO A 540 0.11 27.29 54.62
CA PRO A 540 -0.21 26.00 55.34
C PRO A 540 -1.71 25.48 55.29
N ASN A 541 -1.95 24.35 56.02
CA ASN A 541 -3.19 23.89 56.70
C ASN A 541 -4.23 23.05 55.90
N ALA A 542 -4.86 21.96 56.38
CA ALA A 542 -4.88 21.28 57.68
C ALA A 542 -5.53 19.86 57.58
N THR A 543 -5.13 18.99 58.52
CA THR A 543 -5.92 17.97 59.28
C THR A 543 -6.63 16.77 58.62
N THR A 544 -5.99 15.61 58.79
CA THR A 544 -6.48 14.30 59.31
C THR A 544 -7.94 14.15 59.78
N THR A 545 -8.67 13.11 59.34
CA THR A 545 -8.98 11.85 60.10
C THR A 545 -10.08 10.97 59.42
N PRO A 546 -10.16 9.65 59.75
CA PRO A 546 -10.75 8.58 58.92
C PRO A 546 -12.06 7.99 59.50
N PHE A 547 -12.85 7.20 58.75
CA PHE A 547 -13.76 6.21 59.36
C PHE A 547 -14.17 5.02 58.46
N LYS A 548 -14.43 3.90 59.15
CA LYS A 548 -14.54 2.48 58.76
C LYS A 548 -15.93 2.02 58.26
N GLN A 549 -15.88 1.05 57.32
CA GLN A 549 -16.66 -0.22 57.20
C GLN A 549 -18.14 -0.32 57.62
N LYS A 550 -19.00 -0.85 56.72
CA LYS A 550 -19.82 -2.07 56.97
C LYS A 550 -20.41 -2.71 55.70
N ARG A 551 -20.59 -4.04 55.78
CA ARG A 551 -20.96 -5.06 54.76
C ARG A 551 -22.48 -5.18 54.48
N TYR A 552 -22.76 -6.04 53.49
CA TYR A 552 -24.00 -6.75 53.07
C TYR A 552 -24.70 -6.07 51.87
N GLY A 553 -25.10 -6.72 50.78
CA GLY A 553 -25.09 -8.11 50.32
C GLY A 553 -26.12 -8.25 49.17
N THR A 554 -25.75 -8.92 48.08
CA THR A 554 -26.57 -9.64 47.07
C THR A 554 -27.67 -8.92 46.24
N GLY A 555 -27.51 -9.01 44.90
CA GLY A 555 -28.53 -9.11 43.82
C GLY A 555 -29.46 -7.91 43.62
N GLU A 556 -29.94 -7.52 42.44
CA GLU A 556 -29.91 -7.98 41.05
C GLU A 556 -30.61 -6.84 40.25
N TYR A 557 -30.23 -6.62 38.99
CA TYR A 557 -30.89 -5.80 37.93
C TYR A 557 -31.28 -4.32 38.18
N ASP A 558 -30.63 -3.39 37.47
CA ASP A 558 -31.22 -2.56 36.38
C ASP A 558 -30.50 -1.22 36.11
N ALA A 559 -30.54 -0.82 34.83
CA ALA A 559 -30.51 0.55 34.30
C ALA A 559 -29.30 1.47 34.64
N PHE A 560 -28.45 1.71 33.64
CA PHE A 560 -27.52 2.86 33.67
C PHE A 560 -28.22 4.13 33.17
N VAL A 561 -28.65 4.95 34.14
CA VAL A 561 -29.02 6.36 33.99
C VAL A 561 -27.75 7.21 33.86
N VAL A 562 -27.67 8.02 32.80
CA VAL A 562 -26.63 9.04 32.63
C VAL A 562 -26.98 10.27 33.48
N SER A 563 -26.23 10.52 34.55
CA SER A 563 -26.32 11.74 35.37
C SER A 563 -25.16 12.67 35.07
N THR A 564 -25.48 13.79 34.43
CA THR A 564 -24.65 14.98 34.22
C THR A 564 -24.45 15.74 35.54
N ARG A 565 -23.19 16.08 35.87
CA ARG A 565 -22.74 17.38 36.44
C ARG A 565 -21.34 17.26 37.05
N THR A 566 -20.35 17.83 36.37
CA THR A 566 -19.52 18.93 36.90
C THR A 566 -18.63 19.50 35.79
N ASN A 567 -18.90 20.76 35.47
CA ASN A 567 -18.11 21.63 34.60
C ASN A 567 -16.70 21.85 35.18
N ARG A 568 -15.66 21.45 34.44
CA ARG A 568 -14.39 22.18 34.31
C ARG A 568 -13.69 21.77 33.01
N VAL A 569 -13.76 22.68 32.06
CA VAL A 569 -13.15 22.66 30.72
C VAL A 569 -11.62 22.74 30.86
N TRP A 570 -10.90 21.73 30.37
CA TRP A 570 -9.50 21.89 29.98
C TRP A 570 -9.46 22.21 28.48
N ALA A 571 -9.42 23.51 28.19
CA ALA A 571 -9.06 24.06 26.91
C ALA A 571 -7.57 24.43 26.97
N THR A 572 -6.70 23.54 26.50
CA THR A 572 -5.35 23.88 26.02
C THR A 572 -5.01 22.93 24.88
N GLY A 573 -4.82 23.50 23.68
CA GLY A 573 -4.34 22.78 22.51
C GLY A 573 -2.91 22.31 22.75
N SER A 574 -2.74 21.02 23.00
CA SER A 574 -1.49 20.25 22.96
C SER A 574 -1.83 18.79 23.28
N LEU A 575 -2.26 18.00 22.29
CA LEU A 575 -2.37 16.54 22.46
C LEU A 575 -2.43 15.87 21.08
N PHE A 576 -1.27 15.61 20.49
CA PHE A 576 -0.92 14.44 19.65
C PHE A 576 0.57 14.51 19.26
N VAL A 577 1.42 14.82 20.23
CA VAL A 577 2.84 14.48 20.23
C VAL A 577 3.15 14.07 21.67
N CYS A 578 3.24 12.76 21.92
CA CYS A 578 3.89 12.27 23.13
C CYS A 578 4.31 10.81 22.98
N GLY A 579 5.60 10.58 23.22
CA GLY A 579 6.21 9.28 23.30
C GLY A 579 5.77 8.47 24.51
N HIS A 580 6.05 7.18 24.39
CA HIS A 580 6.18 6.18 25.44
C HIS A 580 5.01 5.77 26.35
N HIS A 581 3.86 6.46 26.44
CA HIS A 581 2.76 6.06 27.36
C HIS A 581 1.33 6.02 26.76
N GLY A 582 1.17 5.81 25.45
CA GLY A 582 -0.14 5.81 24.77
C GLY A 582 -0.97 4.50 24.78
N MET A 583 -0.56 3.42 25.47
CA MET A 583 -1.15 2.08 25.30
C MET A 583 -2.31 1.72 26.24
N GLU A 584 -2.66 2.55 27.22
CA GLU A 584 -3.77 2.21 28.14
C GLU A 584 -5.15 2.63 27.62
N THR A 585 -5.24 3.60 26.71
CA THR A 585 -6.52 4.15 26.22
C THR A 585 -7.19 3.32 25.11
N LEU A 586 -6.45 2.46 24.38
CA LEU A 586 -7.01 1.52 23.39
C LEU A 586 -7.62 0.24 24.00
N ARG A 587 -7.51 0.02 25.32
CA ARG A 587 -8.18 -1.10 26.01
C ARG A 587 -9.70 -0.94 26.09
N TYR A 588 -10.21 0.29 25.99
CA TYR A 588 -11.65 0.59 26.17
C TYR A 588 -12.48 0.48 24.88
N THR A 589 -11.87 0.57 23.69
CA THR A 589 -12.60 0.49 22.41
C THR A 589 -12.92 -0.94 21.98
N ASN A 590 -12.18 -1.95 22.44
CA ASN A 590 -12.41 -3.37 22.13
C ASN A 590 -13.58 -4.02 22.91
N GLY A 591 -14.25 -3.28 23.79
CA GLY A 591 -15.49 -3.71 24.45
C GLY A 591 -16.77 -3.14 23.83
N LEU A 592 -16.65 -2.28 22.80
CA LEU A 592 -17.80 -1.62 22.20
C LEU A 592 -18.40 -2.48 21.07
N PRO A 593 -19.73 -2.65 21.03
CA PRO A 593 -20.41 -3.30 19.91
C PRO A 593 -20.08 -2.62 18.56
N PRO A 594 -20.11 -3.37 17.45
CA PRO A 594 -19.86 -2.83 16.11
C PRO A 594 -20.75 -1.62 15.79
N GLU A 595 -22.02 -1.61 16.24
CA GLU A 595 -22.93 -0.48 15.98
C GLU A 595 -22.49 0.80 16.70
N THR A 596 -22.03 0.69 17.95
CA THR A 596 -21.51 1.83 18.72
C THR A 596 -20.24 2.37 18.08
N MET A 597 -19.38 1.49 17.57
CA MET A 597 -18.15 1.93 16.91
C MET A 597 -18.42 2.56 15.54
N LEU A 598 -19.40 2.05 14.79
CA LEU A 598 -19.88 2.71 13.56
C LEU A 598 -20.45 4.10 13.86
N ASN A 599 -21.22 4.27 14.94
CA ASN A 599 -21.72 5.60 15.32
C ASN A 599 -20.58 6.56 15.71
N ILE A 600 -19.53 6.09 16.37
CA ILE A 600 -18.34 6.90 16.68
C ILE A 600 -17.59 7.26 15.39
N LEU A 601 -17.38 6.30 14.49
CA LEU A 601 -16.68 6.50 13.22
C LEU A 601 -17.49 7.42 12.28
N ARG A 602 -18.82 7.38 12.32
CA ARG A 602 -19.67 8.29 11.53
C ARG A 602 -19.50 9.76 11.91
N GLU A 603 -19.12 10.05 13.16
CA GLU A 603 -18.79 11.39 13.63
C GLU A 603 -17.28 11.74 13.44
N ALA A 604 -16.47 10.80 12.95
CA ALA A 604 -15.03 11.03 12.75
C ALA A 604 -14.75 11.79 11.45
N HIS A 605 -13.71 12.64 11.48
CA HIS A 605 -13.25 13.39 10.31
C HIS A 605 -12.70 12.45 9.22
N VAL A 606 -12.79 12.83 7.94
CA VAL A 606 -12.37 11.97 6.81
C VAL A 606 -10.91 11.57 6.89
N GLN A 607 -9.99 12.50 7.20
CA GLN A 607 -8.58 12.15 7.46
C GLN A 607 -8.46 11.09 8.57
N THR A 608 -9.25 11.22 9.65
CA THR A 608 -9.30 10.22 10.71
C THR A 608 -9.86 8.89 10.21
N LEU A 609 -10.87 8.88 9.33
CA LEU A 609 -11.41 7.67 8.70
C LEU A 609 -10.38 6.98 7.79
N VAL A 610 -9.67 7.75 6.96
CA VAL A 610 -8.61 7.22 6.07
C VAL A 610 -7.43 6.71 6.87
N ILE A 611 -6.98 7.44 7.90
CA ILE A 611 -5.95 6.94 8.84
C ILE A 611 -6.47 5.70 9.58
N SER A 612 -7.74 5.69 10.00
CA SER A 612 -8.40 4.57 10.67
C SER A 612 -8.44 3.30 9.81
N LYS A 613 -8.61 3.43 8.49
CA LYS A 613 -8.44 2.31 7.53
C LYS A 613 -7.04 1.70 7.61
N ARG A 614 -6.01 2.53 7.90
CA ARG A 614 -4.60 2.09 8.05
C ARG A 614 -4.27 1.59 9.47
N VAL A 615 -5.10 1.87 10.48
CA VAL A 615 -4.86 1.46 11.88
C VAL A 615 -5.00 -0.05 12.06
N CYS A 616 -6.09 -0.67 11.59
CA CYS A 616 -6.27 -2.11 11.65
C CYS A 616 -7.32 -2.59 10.64
N ARG A 617 -7.30 -3.87 10.23
CA ARG A 617 -8.27 -4.39 9.24
C ARG A 617 -9.70 -4.39 9.75
N TYR A 618 -9.97 -4.47 11.06
CA TYR A 618 -11.34 -4.42 11.58
C TYR A 618 -11.99 -3.05 11.34
N TRP A 619 -11.24 -1.98 11.61
CA TRP A 619 -11.66 -0.62 11.29
C TRP A 619 -11.72 -0.44 9.77
N ASN A 620 -10.76 -0.99 9.01
CA ASN A 620 -10.82 -0.97 7.56
C ASN A 620 -12.08 -1.65 7.00
N THR A 621 -12.41 -2.86 7.46
CA THR A 621 -13.60 -3.62 7.03
C THR A 621 -14.89 -2.93 7.46
N LEU A 622 -14.96 -2.39 8.68
CA LEU A 622 -16.13 -1.61 9.12
C LEU A 622 -16.33 -0.36 8.26
N ILE A 623 -15.25 0.36 7.97
CA ILE A 623 -15.28 1.56 7.13
C ILE A 623 -15.56 1.20 5.66
N THR A 624 -15.07 0.06 5.18
CA THR A 624 -15.20 -0.40 3.77
C THR A 624 -16.57 -0.99 3.46
N ASN A 625 -17.16 -1.70 4.41
CA ASN A 625 -18.47 -2.34 4.22
C ASN A 625 -19.65 -1.41 4.55
N ASP A 626 -19.44 -0.32 5.31
CA ASP A 626 -20.50 0.65 5.59
C ASP A 626 -20.57 1.71 4.49
N SER A 627 -21.67 1.74 3.74
CA SER A 627 -21.89 2.67 2.63
C SER A 627 -21.90 4.13 3.08
N HIS A 628 -22.24 4.44 4.34
CA HIS A 628 -22.27 5.80 4.86
C HIS A 628 -20.84 6.32 5.13
N LEU A 629 -19.97 5.45 5.65
CA LEU A 629 -18.55 5.77 5.84
C LEU A 629 -17.80 5.86 4.50
N GLN A 630 -18.10 4.97 3.55
CA GLN A 630 -17.59 5.09 2.17
C GLN A 630 -18.07 6.37 1.49
N TYR A 631 -19.35 6.70 1.61
CA TYR A 631 -19.90 7.94 1.09
C TYR A 631 -19.17 9.16 1.65
N ASN A 632 -18.92 9.23 2.96
CA ASN A 632 -18.18 10.34 3.56
C ASN A 632 -16.75 10.46 3.02
N ILE A 633 -16.10 9.33 2.71
CA ILE A 633 -14.75 9.31 2.14
C ILE A 633 -14.78 9.73 0.67
N GLU A 634 -15.62 9.11 -0.16
CA GLU A 634 -15.72 9.43 -1.58
C GLU A 634 -16.21 10.86 -1.79
N PHE A 635 -17.11 11.36 -0.95
CA PHE A 635 -17.56 12.75 -1.02
C PHE A 635 -16.39 13.72 -0.79
N ALA A 636 -15.58 13.47 0.24
CA ALA A 636 -14.41 14.29 0.49
C ALA A 636 -13.29 14.14 -0.55
N LEU A 637 -13.18 12.95 -1.18
CA LEU A 637 -12.27 12.74 -2.32
C LEU A 637 -12.83 13.31 -3.63
N SER A 638 -14.14 13.51 -3.76
CA SER A 638 -14.76 14.03 -4.99
C SER A 638 -14.47 15.52 -5.19
N GLY A 639 -14.26 16.26 -4.09
CA GLY A 639 -14.10 17.71 -4.12
C GLY A 639 -15.38 18.47 -4.46
N LEU A 640 -16.53 17.80 -4.53
CA LEU A 640 -17.81 18.45 -4.83
C LEU A 640 -18.22 19.42 -3.72
N PRO A 641 -18.73 20.62 -4.07
CA PRO A 641 -19.17 21.61 -3.10
C PRO A 641 -20.45 21.15 -2.38
N ASP A 642 -21.35 20.50 -3.11
CA ASP A 642 -22.66 20.08 -2.63
C ASP A 642 -22.84 18.56 -2.65
N HIS A 643 -23.60 18.06 -1.68
CA HIS A 643 -23.96 16.65 -1.60
C HIS A 643 -24.95 16.27 -2.72
N PRO A 644 -24.84 15.05 -3.30
CA PRO A 644 -25.89 14.49 -4.15
C PRO A 644 -27.27 14.52 -3.46
N PRO A 645 -28.38 14.52 -4.22
CA PRO A 645 -29.73 14.73 -3.69
C PRO A 645 -30.02 13.91 -2.42
N GLN A 646 -30.34 14.61 -1.32
CA GLN A 646 -30.55 13.98 -0.02
C GLN A 646 -31.75 13.01 0.00
N SER A 647 -32.68 13.14 -0.96
CA SER A 647 -33.81 12.25 -1.16
C SER A 647 -33.41 10.84 -1.61
N LEU A 648 -32.20 10.66 -2.16
CA LEU A 648 -31.71 9.36 -2.63
C LEU A 648 -31.10 8.54 -1.48
N PRO A 649 -31.22 7.19 -1.51
CA PRO A 649 -30.50 6.33 -0.57
C PRO A 649 -28.98 6.54 -0.65
N LYS A 650 -28.27 6.39 0.48
CA LYS A 650 -26.80 6.60 0.56
C LYS A 650 -26.00 5.75 -0.42
N VAL A 651 -26.49 4.56 -0.79
CA VAL A 651 -25.87 3.72 -1.82
C VAL A 651 -25.93 4.40 -3.20
N LYS A 652 -27.09 4.92 -3.62
CA LYS A 652 -27.20 5.67 -4.87
C LYS A 652 -26.39 6.97 -4.85
N GLN A 653 -26.32 7.65 -3.71
CA GLN A 653 -25.45 8.83 -3.57
C GLN A 653 -23.98 8.46 -3.70
N LEU A 654 -23.56 7.28 -3.21
CA LEU A 654 -22.20 6.77 -3.37
C LEU A 654 -21.91 6.39 -4.83
N ASP A 655 -22.87 5.79 -5.54
CA ASP A 655 -22.74 5.48 -6.97
C ASP A 655 -22.53 6.77 -7.78
N ILE A 656 -23.33 7.81 -7.54
CA ILE A 656 -23.14 9.13 -8.18
C ILE A 656 -21.74 9.69 -7.96
N LEU A 657 -21.17 9.55 -6.75
CA LEU A 657 -19.83 10.04 -6.43
C LEU A 657 -18.73 9.22 -7.12
N ARG A 658 -18.93 7.90 -7.25
CA ARG A 658 -18.01 7.02 -7.97
C ARG A 658 -18.06 7.28 -9.46
N ASP A 659 -19.24 7.46 -10.03
CA ASP A 659 -19.44 7.83 -11.42
C ASP A 659 -18.81 9.19 -11.71
N HIS A 660 -18.98 10.18 -10.83
CA HIS A 660 -18.29 11.47 -10.93
C HIS A 660 -16.77 11.31 -10.85
N ALA A 661 -16.25 10.50 -9.92
CA ALA A 661 -14.81 10.27 -9.80
C ALA A 661 -14.23 9.55 -11.03
N TYR A 662 -14.98 8.62 -11.62
CA TYR A 662 -14.64 7.92 -12.85
C TYR A 662 -14.65 8.87 -14.06
N ALA A 663 -15.69 9.67 -14.21
CA ALA A 663 -15.84 10.64 -15.29
C ALA A 663 -14.68 11.65 -15.29
N TRP A 664 -14.32 12.19 -14.12
CA TRP A 664 -13.14 13.06 -14.00
C TRP A 664 -11.82 12.33 -14.21
N ARG A 665 -11.70 11.04 -13.89
CA ARG A 665 -10.48 10.26 -14.10
C ARG A 665 -10.24 9.96 -15.58
N ASN A 666 -11.29 9.70 -16.36
CA ASN A 666 -11.16 9.21 -17.73
C ASN A 666 -11.52 10.26 -18.80
N LEU A 667 -12.22 11.32 -18.41
CA LEU A 667 -12.71 12.39 -19.28
C LEU A 667 -13.44 11.85 -20.53
N GLU A 668 -14.18 10.76 -20.37
CA GLU A 668 -14.93 10.14 -21.46
C GLU A 668 -16.19 10.94 -21.78
N TRP A 669 -16.31 11.39 -23.03
CA TRP A 669 -17.47 12.13 -23.50
C TRP A 669 -18.70 11.22 -23.56
N ASP A 670 -19.78 11.61 -22.89
CA ASP A 670 -21.05 10.87 -22.89
C ASP A 670 -21.98 11.39 -24.00
N HIS A 671 -22.41 12.65 -23.88
CA HIS A 671 -23.30 13.30 -24.84
C HIS A 671 -23.18 14.83 -24.74
N TRP A 672 -23.72 15.53 -25.73
CA TRP A 672 -23.83 16.99 -25.68
C TRP A 672 -25.29 17.45 -25.68
N THR A 673 -25.54 18.57 -25.02
CA THR A 673 -26.83 19.25 -24.99
C THR A 673 -26.63 20.73 -25.27
N SER A 674 -27.71 21.45 -25.59
CA SER A 674 -27.64 22.89 -25.77
C SER A 674 -28.79 23.62 -25.11
N ILE A 675 -28.48 24.76 -24.51
CA ILE A 675 -29.48 25.65 -23.92
C ILE A 675 -29.53 26.90 -24.79
N ARG A 676 -30.75 27.25 -25.21
CA ARG A 676 -31.01 28.48 -25.93
C ARG A 676 -31.18 29.61 -24.93
N VAL A 677 -30.33 30.61 -25.06
CA VAL A 677 -30.31 31.80 -24.20
C VAL A 677 -30.85 32.99 -25.00
N PRO A 678 -31.59 33.93 -24.38
CA PRO A 678 -32.03 35.13 -25.07
C PRO A 678 -30.82 35.88 -25.64
N GLN A 679 -30.91 36.35 -26.89
CA GLN A 679 -29.88 37.24 -27.43
C GLN A 679 -29.83 38.53 -26.60
N LEU A 680 -28.81 38.65 -25.77
CA LEU A 680 -28.47 39.84 -25.01
C LEU A 680 -27.32 40.54 -25.72
N ARG A 681 -27.33 41.87 -25.81
CA ARG A 681 -26.30 42.65 -26.56
C ARG A 681 -24.93 42.70 -25.86
N SER A 682 -24.62 41.70 -25.03
CA SER A 682 -23.56 41.73 -24.03
C SER A 682 -22.28 41.05 -24.49
N TYR A 683 -21.16 41.73 -24.25
CA TYR A 683 -19.80 41.19 -24.38
C TYR A 683 -19.23 40.61 -23.08
N HIS A 684 -19.97 40.65 -21.95
CA HIS A 684 -19.44 40.28 -20.64
C HIS A 684 -20.23 39.12 -20.02
N LYS A 685 -19.84 37.91 -20.42
CA LYS A 685 -20.32 36.64 -19.87
C LYS A 685 -19.34 36.20 -18.78
N ARG A 686 -19.86 35.73 -17.65
CA ARG A 686 -19.03 35.21 -16.54
C ARG A 686 -19.70 33.97 -15.97
N LEU A 687 -18.93 32.89 -15.83
CA LEU A 687 -19.35 31.73 -15.05
C LEU A 687 -18.76 31.81 -13.64
N ALA A 688 -19.56 31.52 -12.63
CA ALA A 688 -19.09 31.26 -11.28
C ALA A 688 -19.82 30.05 -10.72
N GLY A 689 -19.10 28.97 -10.41
CA GLY A 689 -19.71 27.70 -10.02
C GLY A 689 -20.69 27.20 -11.08
N ASP A 690 -21.93 26.96 -10.66
CA ASP A 690 -23.04 26.50 -11.50
C ASP A 690 -23.87 27.66 -12.10
N VAL A 691 -23.50 28.93 -11.90
CA VAL A 691 -24.29 30.09 -12.35
C VAL A 691 -23.59 30.86 -13.46
N LEU A 692 -24.22 30.90 -14.64
CA LEU A 692 -23.84 31.74 -15.76
C LEU A 692 -24.51 33.10 -15.65
N GLY A 693 -23.71 34.17 -15.64
CA GLY A 693 -24.15 35.55 -15.69
C GLY A 693 -23.89 36.17 -17.06
N ILE A 694 -24.90 36.84 -17.60
CA ILE A 694 -24.81 37.60 -18.84
C ILE A 694 -25.36 39.00 -18.58
N ARG A 695 -24.52 40.02 -18.77
CA ARG A 695 -24.87 41.40 -18.41
C ARG A 695 -25.33 42.20 -19.63
N ASP A 696 -26.62 42.49 -19.76
CA ASP A 696 -27.12 43.43 -20.77
C ASP A 696 -27.45 44.80 -20.15
N GLY A 697 -26.54 45.76 -20.33
CA GLY A 697 -26.71 47.12 -19.82
C GLY A 697 -26.84 47.17 -18.28
N SER A 698 -28.09 47.36 -17.81
CA SER A 698 -28.47 47.43 -16.39
C SER A 698 -29.15 46.15 -15.88
N VAL A 699 -29.25 45.12 -16.72
CA VAL A 699 -29.82 43.83 -16.36
C VAL A 699 -28.69 42.80 -16.35
N ILE A 700 -28.63 41.99 -15.30
CA ILE A 700 -27.80 40.78 -15.29
C ILE A 700 -28.75 39.60 -15.36
N TRP A 701 -28.75 38.92 -16.49
CA TRP A 701 -29.46 37.66 -16.66
C TRP A 701 -28.60 36.54 -16.09
N LEU A 702 -29.23 35.68 -15.30
CA LEU A 702 -28.57 34.60 -14.59
C LEU A 702 -29.28 33.29 -14.92
N ALA A 703 -28.49 32.27 -15.22
CA ALA A 703 -28.98 30.91 -15.34
C ALA A 703 -28.11 29.95 -14.56
N ARG A 704 -28.78 29.12 -13.77
CA ARG A 704 -28.17 27.95 -13.14
C ARG A 704 -28.08 26.82 -14.14
N ILE A 705 -26.88 26.30 -14.33
CA ILE A 705 -26.58 25.20 -15.22
C ILE A 705 -27.07 23.90 -14.56
N PRO A 706 -27.83 23.07 -15.29
CA PRO A 706 -28.31 21.81 -14.76
C PRO A 706 -27.16 20.81 -14.67
N SER A 707 -27.09 20.09 -13.56
CA SER A 707 -26.22 18.94 -13.36
C SER A 707 -27.08 17.69 -13.26
N GLY A 708 -26.83 16.73 -14.15
CA GLY A 708 -27.52 15.44 -14.15
C GLY A 708 -27.18 14.62 -12.89
N ARG A 709 -25.93 14.73 -12.42
CA ARG A 709 -25.41 14.01 -11.24
C ARG A 709 -25.88 14.63 -9.92
N LEU A 710 -25.94 15.97 -9.83
CA LEU A 710 -26.42 16.68 -8.64
C LEU A 710 -27.94 16.92 -8.64
N GLY A 711 -28.63 16.62 -9.74
CA GLY A 711 -30.08 16.76 -9.87
C GLY A 711 -30.55 18.21 -9.81
N THR A 712 -29.70 19.17 -10.18
CA THR A 712 -30.05 20.60 -10.16
C THR A 712 -30.96 20.92 -11.34
N ALA A 713 -32.10 21.53 -11.03
CA ALA A 713 -33.04 22.00 -12.06
C ALA A 713 -32.51 23.28 -12.71
N ILE A 714 -32.88 23.48 -13.98
CA ILE A 714 -32.63 24.74 -14.68
C ILE A 714 -33.45 25.84 -14.01
N GLU A 715 -32.77 26.83 -13.44
CA GLU A 715 -33.37 28.05 -12.88
C GLU A 715 -32.81 29.25 -13.63
N HIS A 716 -33.68 30.15 -14.07
CA HIS A 716 -33.27 31.42 -14.67
C HIS A 716 -33.95 32.57 -13.93
N TRP A 717 -33.18 33.62 -13.69
CA TRP A 717 -33.69 34.86 -13.10
C TRP A 717 -32.90 36.04 -13.65
N SER A 718 -33.40 37.24 -13.44
CA SER A 718 -32.75 38.46 -13.88
C SER A 718 -32.69 39.46 -12.75
N ILE A 719 -31.53 40.07 -12.56
CA ILE A 719 -31.33 41.16 -11.61
C ILE A 719 -31.43 42.47 -12.38
N GLN A 720 -32.41 43.30 -12.00
CA GLN A 720 -32.46 44.69 -12.44
C GLN A 720 -31.59 45.53 -11.51
N LEU A 721 -30.61 46.22 -12.07
CA LEU A 721 -29.72 47.11 -11.33
C LEU A 721 -30.28 48.53 -11.30
N ASP A 722 -29.95 49.26 -10.23
CA ASP A 722 -30.28 50.67 -10.09
C ASP A 722 -29.69 51.46 -11.28
N ALA A 723 -30.50 52.29 -11.94
CA ALA A 723 -30.09 53.05 -13.14
C ALA A 723 -28.86 53.96 -12.93
N ASP A 724 -28.54 54.28 -11.68
CA ASP A 724 -27.39 55.10 -11.28
C ASP A 724 -26.04 54.37 -11.27
N ILE A 725 -26.04 53.03 -11.33
CA ILE A 725 -24.85 52.17 -11.23
C ILE A 725 -24.41 51.73 -12.63
N SER A 726 -23.49 52.49 -13.24
CA SER A 726 -22.78 52.03 -14.43
C SER A 726 -21.70 51.03 -14.02
N ILE A 727 -21.77 49.77 -14.42
CA ILE A 727 -20.79 48.75 -14.03
C ILE A 727 -19.60 48.74 -15.01
N GLN A 728 -18.39 48.64 -14.47
CA GLN A 728 -17.16 48.37 -15.20
C GLN A 728 -16.88 46.87 -15.27
N GLU A 729 -16.93 46.18 -14.13
CA GLU A 729 -16.72 44.73 -14.03
C GLU A 729 -17.61 44.15 -12.92
N TYR A 730 -17.99 42.88 -13.04
CA TYR A 730 -18.70 42.16 -11.99
C TYR A 730 -18.09 40.79 -11.72
N LYS A 731 -18.24 40.33 -10.48
CA LYS A 731 -17.85 38.97 -10.06
C LYS A 731 -18.96 38.39 -9.19
N MET A 732 -19.17 37.09 -9.32
CA MET A 732 -20.23 36.36 -8.62
C MET A 732 -19.59 35.31 -7.72
N ASP A 733 -20.21 35.09 -6.56
CA ASP A 733 -19.95 33.96 -5.68
C ASP A 733 -21.31 33.38 -5.24
N PRO A 734 -21.83 32.37 -5.96
CA PRO A 734 -23.11 31.74 -5.64
C PRO A 734 -23.17 31.11 -4.25
N ALA A 735 -22.04 30.65 -3.70
CA ALA A 735 -22.00 29.99 -2.41
C ALA A 735 -22.32 30.97 -1.26
N GLN A 736 -22.01 32.25 -1.43
CA GLN A 736 -22.32 33.30 -0.48
C GLN A 736 -23.54 34.14 -0.88
N ASP A 737 -24.26 33.80 -1.95
CA ASP A 737 -25.28 34.67 -2.57
C ASP A 737 -24.73 36.08 -2.88
N LEU A 738 -23.46 36.19 -3.28
CA LEU A 738 -22.76 37.46 -3.41
C LEU A 738 -22.57 37.86 -4.88
N LEU A 739 -22.99 39.08 -5.20
CA LEU A 739 -22.72 39.76 -6.46
C LEU A 739 -21.92 41.03 -6.18
N VAL A 740 -20.66 41.05 -6.62
CA VAL A 740 -19.77 42.19 -6.50
C VAL A 740 -19.80 42.99 -7.79
N LEU A 741 -20.14 44.27 -7.68
CA LEU A 741 -20.22 45.18 -8.81
C LEU A 741 -19.20 46.31 -8.63
N VAL A 742 -18.28 46.45 -9.59
CA VAL A 742 -17.38 47.61 -9.64
C VAL A 742 -18.03 48.67 -10.51
N GLN A 743 -18.37 49.80 -9.93
CA GLN A 743 -18.96 50.91 -10.67
C GLN A 743 -17.89 51.63 -11.48
N LYS A 744 -18.17 51.85 -12.76
CA LYS A 744 -17.41 52.70 -13.66
C LYS A 744 -17.36 54.12 -13.08
N SER A 745 -16.16 54.65 -12.96
CA SER A 745 -15.95 56.02 -12.46
C SER A 745 -16.64 57.02 -13.40
N ARG A 746 -17.56 57.84 -12.86
CA ARG A 746 -18.29 58.89 -13.61
C ARG A 746 -17.35 59.96 -14.21
N PHE A 747 -16.09 60.03 -13.76
CA PHE A 747 -15.09 61.00 -14.26
C PHE A 747 -14.46 60.62 -15.62
N ALA A 748 -14.74 59.44 -16.16
CA ALA A 748 -14.07 58.95 -17.38
C ALA A 748 -14.59 59.54 -18.71
N PHE A 749 -15.67 60.33 -18.71
CA PHE A 749 -16.28 60.82 -19.96
C PHE A 749 -15.92 62.25 -20.36
N ASP A 750 -15.29 63.06 -19.50
CA ASP A 750 -14.89 64.44 -19.87
C ASP A 750 -13.46 64.56 -20.41
N SER A 751 -12.64 63.50 -20.35
CA SER A 751 -11.21 63.57 -20.68
C SER A 751 -10.87 63.33 -22.16
N LEU A 752 -11.79 62.86 -23.01
CA LEU A 752 -11.54 62.77 -24.46
C LEU A 752 -11.38 64.16 -25.13
N ARG A 753 -11.78 65.25 -24.46
CA ARG A 753 -11.46 66.62 -24.91
C ARG A 753 -10.17 67.19 -24.35
N PHE A 754 -9.49 66.49 -23.43
CA PHE A 754 -8.33 67.04 -22.69
C PHE A 754 -6.97 66.41 -23.05
N ILE A 755 -6.96 65.27 -23.75
CA ILE A 755 -5.71 64.53 -24.08
C ILE A 755 -4.86 65.22 -25.18
N SER A 756 -5.29 66.34 -25.76
CA SER A 756 -4.49 67.04 -26.79
C SER A 756 -3.47 68.07 -26.26
N LYS A 757 -3.27 68.23 -24.94
CA LYS A 757 -2.50 69.41 -24.44
C LYS A 757 -1.49 69.22 -23.29
N ILE A 758 -1.15 68.03 -22.84
CA ILE A 758 -0.08 67.88 -21.84
C ILE A 758 1.02 66.95 -22.37
N ASN A 759 1.76 67.50 -23.33
CA ASN A 759 3.17 67.19 -23.48
C ASN A 759 3.96 68.11 -22.54
N THR A 760 4.97 67.53 -21.90
CA THR A 760 6.13 68.18 -21.27
C THR A 760 5.91 69.11 -20.04
N GLN A 761 6.57 68.72 -18.94
CA GLN A 761 6.92 69.56 -17.78
C GLN A 761 5.83 69.97 -16.77
N ARG A 762 5.42 69.02 -15.91
CA ARG A 762 5.16 69.25 -14.46
C ARG A 762 4.82 67.93 -13.76
N ARG A 763 5.84 67.18 -13.32
CA ARG A 763 5.70 65.97 -12.48
C ARG A 763 6.05 66.20 -11.00
N LYS A 764 6.27 67.46 -10.58
CA LYS A 764 6.53 67.84 -9.18
C LYS A 764 5.52 68.90 -8.76
N ARG A 765 4.82 68.64 -7.65
CA ARG A 765 3.66 69.38 -7.07
C ARG A 765 2.31 68.94 -7.64
N ASP A 766 1.82 67.83 -7.11
CA ASP A 766 0.49 67.73 -6.49
C ASP A 766 0.31 66.29 -5.98
N ALA A 767 0.96 65.98 -4.85
CA ALA A 767 0.78 64.71 -4.14
C ALA A 767 -0.58 64.60 -3.42
N ASN A 768 -1.51 65.50 -3.73
CA ASN A 768 -2.79 65.67 -3.04
C ASN A 768 -4.01 65.71 -3.98
N GLN A 769 -3.86 65.37 -5.27
CA GLN A 769 -5.04 65.18 -6.13
C GLN A 769 -5.76 63.89 -5.73
N PRO A 770 -7.11 63.90 -5.59
CA PRO A 770 -7.86 62.70 -5.26
C PRO A 770 -7.72 61.69 -6.41
N GLY A 771 -7.09 60.55 -6.15
CA GLY A 771 -7.03 59.47 -7.13
C GLY A 771 -8.41 58.92 -7.46
N ALA A 772 -8.50 58.13 -8.54
CA ALA A 772 -9.77 57.58 -9.00
C ALA A 772 -10.46 56.81 -7.86
N VAL A 773 -11.79 56.98 -7.75
CA VAL A 773 -12.56 56.31 -6.70
C VAL A 773 -13.28 55.14 -7.33
N LEU A 774 -12.88 53.93 -6.95
CA LEU A 774 -13.61 52.71 -7.24
C LEU A 774 -14.77 52.62 -6.26
N ASN A 775 -15.99 52.58 -6.78
CA ASN A 775 -17.16 52.33 -5.94
C ASN A 775 -17.57 50.86 -6.10
N VAL A 776 -17.38 50.06 -5.06
CA VAL A 776 -17.69 48.63 -5.08
C VAL A 776 -18.99 48.39 -4.34
N HIS A 777 -19.96 47.77 -5.01
CA HIS A 777 -21.26 47.42 -4.44
C HIS A 777 -21.30 45.91 -4.16
N SER A 778 -21.80 45.54 -2.99
CA SER A 778 -22.04 44.13 -2.61
C SER A 778 -23.55 43.88 -2.58
N ARG A 779 -24.04 43.06 -3.50
CA ARG A 779 -25.47 42.75 -3.69
C ARG A 779 -25.74 41.27 -3.48
N SER A 780 -27.00 40.93 -3.20
CA SER A 780 -27.48 39.54 -3.24
C SER A 780 -27.54 39.07 -4.69
N LEU A 781 -26.98 37.90 -4.98
CA LEU A 781 -27.02 37.27 -6.30
C LEU A 781 -28.44 36.78 -6.65
N ARG A 782 -29.29 36.50 -5.66
CA ARG A 782 -30.67 36.06 -5.86
C ARG A 782 -31.62 37.23 -6.11
N THR A 783 -31.51 38.31 -5.35
CA THR A 783 -32.49 39.41 -5.39
C THR A 783 -31.97 40.69 -6.05
N GLY A 784 -30.65 40.85 -6.17
CA GLY A 784 -30.02 42.11 -6.59
C GLY A 784 -30.02 43.23 -5.55
N THR A 785 -30.65 43.02 -4.39
CA THR A 785 -30.70 44.02 -3.31
C THR A 785 -29.37 44.07 -2.55
N LEU A 786 -29.22 45.02 -1.61
CA LEU A 786 -28.06 45.01 -0.72
C LEU A 786 -27.90 43.64 -0.04
N HIS A 787 -26.69 43.10 -0.05
CA HIS A 787 -26.39 41.84 0.63
C HIS A 787 -26.61 41.98 2.15
N PRO A 788 -27.31 41.04 2.83
CA PRO A 788 -27.69 41.17 4.24
C PRO A 788 -26.49 41.34 5.19
N ASP A 789 -25.36 40.69 4.87
CA ASP A 789 -24.13 40.77 5.67
C ASP A 789 -23.25 41.99 5.37
N ALA A 790 -23.59 42.80 4.35
CA ALA A 790 -22.83 44.00 4.02
C ALA A 790 -23.29 45.19 4.88
N GLN A 791 -22.35 45.84 5.56
CA GLN A 791 -22.64 47.00 6.43
C GLN A 791 -23.04 48.26 5.65
N ALA A 792 -22.66 48.36 4.38
CA ALA A 792 -22.94 49.53 3.54
C ALA A 792 -23.34 49.11 2.12
N SER A 793 -24.14 49.94 1.47
CA SER A 793 -24.58 49.71 0.08
C SER A 793 -23.43 49.74 -0.93
N SER A 794 -22.40 50.54 -0.66
CA SER A 794 -21.21 50.62 -1.48
C SER A 794 -20.01 51.09 -0.67
N TYR A 795 -18.82 50.64 -1.07
CA TYR A 795 -17.56 51.02 -0.47
C TYR A 795 -16.75 51.84 -1.47
N LEU A 796 -16.39 53.06 -1.08
CA LEU A 796 -15.57 53.97 -1.88
C LEU A 796 -14.09 53.72 -1.58
N ILE A 797 -13.38 53.18 -2.56
CA ILE A 797 -11.96 52.85 -2.47
C ILE A 797 -11.18 53.83 -3.35
N ARG A 798 -10.33 54.65 -2.73
CA ARG A 798 -9.45 55.58 -3.45
C ARG A 798 -8.23 54.82 -4.00
N THR A 799 -8.01 54.90 -5.31
CA THR A 799 -6.85 54.37 -6.03
C THR A 799 -5.80 55.46 -6.25
N THR A 800 -4.65 55.09 -6.80
CA THR A 800 -3.51 55.98 -7.08
C THR A 800 -3.53 56.58 -8.48
N THR A 801 -4.36 56.05 -9.37
CA THR A 801 -4.43 56.49 -10.77
C THR A 801 -5.04 57.90 -10.87
N ALA A 802 -4.37 58.80 -11.60
CA ALA A 802 -4.87 60.16 -11.83
C ALA A 802 -6.28 60.11 -12.47
N ALA A 803 -7.19 60.97 -11.99
CA ALA A 803 -8.61 61.00 -12.38
C ALA A 803 -8.89 61.22 -13.88
N HIS A 804 -7.87 61.41 -14.72
CA HIS A 804 -7.98 61.74 -16.14
C HIS A 804 -7.56 60.61 -17.09
N CYS A 805 -7.13 59.47 -16.57
CA CYS A 805 -6.72 58.31 -17.38
C CYS A 805 -7.85 57.27 -17.38
N PRO A 806 -8.37 56.82 -18.53
CA PRO A 806 -9.26 55.66 -18.57
C PRO A 806 -8.44 54.47 -18.07
N ALA A 807 -8.73 54.02 -16.86
CA ALA A 807 -7.96 52.96 -16.22
C ALA A 807 -8.69 51.62 -16.41
N GLU A 808 -7.94 50.64 -16.91
CA GLU A 808 -8.43 49.29 -17.19
C GLU A 808 -8.33 48.45 -15.93
N PHE A 809 -9.41 47.72 -15.69
CA PHE A 809 -9.49 46.73 -14.63
C PHE A 809 -8.74 45.48 -15.12
N GLN A 810 -7.87 44.90 -14.30
CA GLN A 810 -7.06 43.75 -14.68
C GLN A 810 -7.61 42.46 -14.09
N PHE A 811 -7.84 42.43 -12.76
CA PHE A 811 -8.20 41.18 -12.09
C PHE A 811 -9.01 41.41 -10.80
N MET A 812 -9.93 40.50 -10.49
CA MET A 812 -10.61 40.41 -9.20
C MET A 812 -10.81 38.97 -8.78
N GLN A 813 -10.52 38.72 -7.50
CA GLN A 813 -10.80 37.45 -6.85
C GLN A 813 -11.53 37.70 -5.53
N ILE A 814 -12.46 36.79 -5.23
CA ILE A 814 -13.19 36.74 -3.97
C ILE A 814 -12.67 35.53 -3.21
N LEU A 815 -12.33 35.70 -1.93
CA LEU A 815 -12.05 34.60 -1.00
C LEU A 815 -12.76 34.90 0.31
N ASP A 816 -13.78 34.09 0.64
CA ASP A 816 -14.60 34.23 1.84
C ASP A 816 -15.06 35.68 2.06
N HIS A 817 -14.58 36.36 3.10
CA HIS A 817 -14.95 37.74 3.40
C HIS A 817 -14.09 38.81 2.70
N GLN A 818 -13.16 38.41 1.84
CA GLN A 818 -12.16 39.27 1.22
C GLN A 818 -12.36 39.41 -0.28
N ILE A 819 -12.12 40.62 -0.79
CA ILE A 819 -12.06 40.90 -2.21
C ILE A 819 -10.69 41.47 -2.50
N GLY A 820 -9.97 40.82 -3.41
CA GLY A 820 -8.75 41.32 -4.03
C GLY A 820 -9.08 41.94 -5.38
N ILE A 821 -8.62 43.16 -5.61
CA ILE A 821 -8.74 43.87 -6.90
C ILE A 821 -7.36 44.32 -7.33
N VAL A 822 -6.96 43.93 -8.54
CA VAL A 822 -5.81 44.50 -9.24
C VAL A 822 -6.34 45.51 -10.25
N TYR A 823 -5.95 46.76 -10.05
CA TYR A 823 -6.37 47.89 -10.86
C TYR A 823 -5.16 48.69 -11.31
N ARG A 824 -4.62 48.32 -12.48
CA ARG A 824 -3.47 48.90 -13.16
C ARG A 824 -2.14 48.79 -12.39
N VAL A 825 -1.99 49.61 -11.34
CA VAL A 825 -0.79 49.62 -10.47
C VAL A 825 -1.15 49.41 -8.99
N ASP A 826 -2.45 49.35 -8.68
CA ASP A 826 -2.94 49.16 -7.33
C ASP A 826 -3.41 47.73 -7.13
N CYS A 827 -2.80 47.02 -6.17
CA CYS A 827 -3.34 45.80 -5.61
C CYS A 827 -4.02 46.12 -4.27
N LEU A 828 -5.33 45.91 -4.22
CA LEU A 828 -6.20 46.28 -3.12
C LEU A 828 -6.90 45.05 -2.56
N VAL A 829 -6.75 44.81 -1.24
CA VAL A 829 -7.53 43.79 -0.53
C VAL A 829 -8.32 44.45 0.58
N PHE A 830 -9.61 44.17 0.62
CA PHE A 830 -10.50 44.65 1.67
C PHE A 830 -11.56 43.62 2.02
N ASN A 831 -12.13 43.74 3.21
CA ASN A 831 -13.23 42.90 3.65
C ASN A 831 -14.55 43.45 3.10
N TRP A 832 -15.31 42.67 2.34
CA TRP A 832 -16.51 43.16 1.66
C TRP A 832 -17.73 43.34 2.58
N ARG A 833 -17.77 42.65 3.73
CA ARG A 833 -18.83 42.83 4.74
C ARG A 833 -18.70 44.14 5.49
N THR A 834 -17.47 44.56 5.77
CA THR A 834 -17.16 45.73 6.62
C THR A 834 -16.61 46.92 5.86
N GLY A 835 -16.13 46.73 4.62
CA GLY A 835 -15.39 47.73 3.86
C GLY A 835 -13.98 48.00 4.37
N LYS A 836 -13.53 47.30 5.43
CA LYS A 836 -12.23 47.54 6.03
C LYS A 836 -11.11 47.09 5.10
N LYS A 837 -10.28 48.03 4.67
CA LYS A 837 -9.05 47.77 3.90
C LYS A 837 -8.06 46.95 4.74
N ARG A 838 -7.48 45.92 4.12
CA ARG A 838 -6.46 45.04 4.72
C ARG A 838 -5.10 45.20 4.07
N LEU A 839 -5.06 45.39 2.75
CA LEU A 839 -3.83 45.54 1.98
C LEU A 839 -4.01 46.60 0.90
N HIS A 840 -2.98 47.42 0.68
CA HIS A 840 -2.89 48.32 -0.46
C HIS A 840 -1.43 48.47 -0.88
N ILE A 841 -1.06 47.73 -1.91
CA ILE A 841 0.28 47.73 -2.49
C ILE A 841 0.23 48.39 -3.86
N GLU A 842 1.16 49.30 -4.09
CA GLU A 842 1.42 49.87 -5.42
C GLU A 842 2.50 49.01 -6.09
N ALA A 843 2.09 48.19 -7.05
CA ALA A 843 2.91 47.26 -7.79
C ALA A 843 2.80 47.56 -9.29
N GLU A 844 3.90 47.96 -9.91
CA GLU A 844 3.99 48.09 -11.37
C GLU A 844 4.21 46.69 -11.96
N HIS A 845 3.53 46.36 -13.06
CA HIS A 845 3.66 45.07 -13.77
C HIS A 845 3.16 43.84 -12.98
N THR A 846 2.02 43.98 -12.29
CA THR A 846 1.28 42.85 -11.73
C THR A 846 -0.09 42.78 -12.39
N SER A 847 -0.38 41.68 -13.08
CA SER A 847 -1.65 41.42 -13.79
C SER A 847 -2.65 40.64 -12.95
N SER A 848 -2.19 39.83 -12.00
CA SER A 848 -3.03 38.96 -11.16
C SER A 848 -2.65 38.99 -9.67
N LEU A 849 -3.51 38.40 -8.84
CA LEU A 849 -3.24 38.09 -7.45
C LEU A 849 -3.86 36.74 -7.10
N ALA A 850 -3.29 36.06 -6.11
CA ALA A 850 -3.89 34.83 -5.58
C ALA A 850 -3.92 34.85 -4.06
N PHE A 851 -5.07 34.52 -3.48
CA PHE A 851 -5.15 34.26 -2.05
C PHE A 851 -4.63 32.86 -1.73
N LEU A 852 -3.68 32.76 -0.80
CA LEU A 852 -3.22 31.47 -0.28
C LEU A 852 -4.09 31.00 0.89
N ASP A 853 -4.54 31.96 1.72
CA ASP A 853 -5.53 31.80 2.79
C ASP A 853 -6.03 33.19 3.25
N ASP A 854 -6.77 33.25 4.36
CA ASP A 854 -7.30 34.50 4.93
C ASP A 854 -6.24 35.51 5.38
N ASN A 855 -4.97 35.11 5.43
CA ASN A 855 -3.86 35.91 5.94
C ASN A 855 -2.79 36.18 4.88
N PHE A 856 -2.52 35.23 3.99
CA PHE A 856 -1.44 35.34 3.02
C PHE A 856 -1.96 35.55 1.60
N ILE A 857 -1.38 36.52 0.90
CA ILE A 857 -1.60 36.79 -0.52
C ILE A 857 -0.29 36.59 -1.29
N LEU A 858 -0.41 36.06 -2.51
CA LEU A 858 0.65 35.89 -3.47
C LEU A 858 0.53 36.99 -4.53
N LEU A 859 1.62 37.74 -4.72
CA LEU A 859 1.71 38.74 -5.79
C LEU A 859 2.91 38.43 -6.68
N PRO A 860 2.68 38.19 -7.99
CA PRO A 860 3.77 38.06 -8.94
C PRO A 860 4.44 39.40 -9.21
N THR A 861 5.75 39.36 -9.46
CA THR A 861 6.55 40.50 -9.88
C THR A 861 7.60 40.06 -10.88
N THR A 862 7.69 40.78 -12.00
CA THR A 862 8.76 40.64 -13.00
C THR A 862 9.89 41.65 -12.77
N THR A 863 9.61 42.75 -12.07
CA THR A 863 10.57 43.84 -11.84
C THR A 863 10.66 44.27 -10.37
N LEU A 864 11.69 43.82 -9.66
CA LEU A 864 12.14 44.46 -8.41
C LEU A 864 13.20 45.53 -8.76
N ALA A 865 12.76 46.73 -9.13
CA ALA A 865 13.65 47.83 -9.54
C ALA A 865 14.73 48.20 -8.47
N PRO A 866 15.78 48.96 -8.83
CA PRO A 866 17.08 48.54 -9.35
C PRO A 866 18.20 48.44 -8.27
N LEU A 867 17.87 48.15 -7.00
CA LEU A 867 18.88 48.16 -5.92
C LEU A 867 19.58 46.80 -5.67
N ILE A 868 19.11 45.69 -6.25
CA ILE A 868 19.60 44.34 -5.90
C ILE A 868 19.55 43.37 -7.11
N TYR A 869 20.46 43.51 -8.10
CA TYR A 869 20.79 42.47 -9.10
C TYR A 869 19.63 42.03 -10.07
N PRO A 870 19.87 41.24 -11.15
CA PRO A 870 19.08 41.32 -12.40
C PRO A 870 17.64 40.82 -12.27
N TYR A 871 16.85 41.13 -13.31
CA TYR A 871 15.42 40.83 -13.53
C TYR A 871 15.06 39.35 -13.34
N GLU A 872 14.92 38.92 -12.09
CA GLU A 872 14.49 37.56 -11.77
C GLU A 872 13.00 37.56 -11.42
N PRO A 873 12.15 36.83 -12.17
CA PRO A 873 10.73 36.73 -11.86
C PRO A 873 10.53 36.04 -10.51
N ALA A 874 9.60 36.55 -9.71
CA ALA A 874 9.36 36.02 -8.37
C ALA A 874 7.90 36.18 -7.93
N ILE A 875 7.52 35.39 -6.94
CA ILE A 875 6.25 35.53 -6.21
C ILE A 875 6.55 36.04 -4.81
N VAL A 876 5.97 37.19 -4.48
CA VAL A 876 6.13 37.85 -3.18
C VAL A 876 4.92 37.52 -2.31
N VAL A 877 5.19 37.05 -1.09
CA VAL A 877 4.13 36.70 -0.11
C VAL A 877 3.96 37.80 0.91
N TYR A 878 2.75 38.36 1.00
CA TYR A 878 2.40 39.36 2.00
C TYR A 878 1.51 38.78 3.09
N ASP A 879 1.81 39.10 4.35
CA ASP A 879 0.96 38.77 5.50
C ASP A 879 0.03 39.96 5.80
N MET A 880 -1.25 39.79 5.51
CA MET A 880 -2.32 40.77 5.71
C MET A 880 -2.65 41.04 7.19
N ARG A 881 -1.99 40.37 8.14
CA ARG A 881 -2.12 40.67 9.58
C ARG A 881 -1.10 41.70 10.04
N THR A 882 0.10 41.68 9.46
CA THR A 882 1.21 42.55 9.82
C THR A 882 1.31 43.77 8.91
N HIS A 883 0.78 43.67 7.68
CA HIS A 883 0.79 44.78 6.75
C HIS A 883 -0.09 45.94 7.22
N ILE A 884 0.41 47.16 7.02
CA ILE A 884 -0.32 48.39 7.32
C ILE A 884 -1.37 48.58 6.22
N ALA A 885 -2.61 48.91 6.57
CA ALA A 885 -3.68 49.17 5.59
C ALA A 885 -3.48 50.47 4.78
N GLU A 886 -2.37 51.17 4.99
CA GLU A 886 -1.97 52.37 4.26
C GLU A 886 -1.23 51.99 2.96
N ARG A 887 -1.33 52.89 1.98
CA ARG A 887 -0.67 52.74 0.68
C ARG A 887 0.83 52.56 0.87
N THR A 888 1.38 51.48 0.31
CA THR A 888 2.81 51.19 0.35
C THR A 888 3.31 50.77 -1.03
N MET A 889 4.43 51.34 -1.50
CA MET A 889 5.06 50.89 -2.75
C MET A 889 5.64 49.48 -2.56
N ILE A 890 5.57 48.63 -3.59
CA ILE A 890 6.07 47.24 -3.53
C ILE A 890 7.53 47.16 -3.04
N THR A 891 8.37 48.13 -3.40
CA THR A 891 9.79 48.24 -2.98
C THR A 891 9.97 48.62 -1.50
N GLN A 892 8.99 49.29 -0.91
CA GLN A 892 8.98 49.72 0.49
C GLN A 892 8.16 48.78 1.38
N ALA A 893 7.28 47.98 0.77
CA ALA A 893 6.39 47.07 1.46
C ALA A 893 7.18 45.96 2.17
N THR A 894 6.74 45.63 3.38
CA THR A 894 7.32 44.53 4.15
C THR A 894 6.62 43.24 3.70
N TYR A 895 7.36 42.40 2.97
CA TYR A 895 6.90 41.06 2.61
C TYR A 895 7.42 40.02 3.60
N HIS A 896 6.68 38.92 3.71
CA HIS A 896 6.99 37.82 4.63
C HIS A 896 8.12 36.96 4.06
N CYS A 897 7.93 36.43 2.86
CA CYS A 897 8.96 35.71 2.10
C CYS A 897 8.77 35.89 0.58
N MET A 898 9.77 35.48 -0.20
CA MET A 898 9.77 35.54 -1.65
C MET A 898 10.22 34.21 -2.25
N PHE A 899 9.53 33.77 -3.29
CA PHE A 899 9.82 32.56 -4.05
C PHE A 899 10.32 32.95 -5.43
N GLU A 900 11.58 32.66 -5.75
CA GLU A 900 12.13 32.85 -7.08
C GLU A 900 11.58 31.79 -8.03
N LEU A 901 11.27 32.23 -9.26
CA LEU A 901 10.81 31.38 -10.35
C LEU A 901 11.99 30.98 -11.25
N PRO A 902 11.86 29.94 -12.10
CA PRO A 902 12.96 29.47 -12.92
C PRO A 902 13.38 30.54 -13.94
N ASN A 903 14.67 30.86 -13.95
CA ASN A 903 15.23 31.83 -14.90
C ASN A 903 15.14 31.30 -16.34
N GLY A 904 14.62 32.13 -17.24
CA GLY A 904 14.53 31.86 -18.67
C GLY A 904 15.76 32.38 -19.44
N SER A 905 15.93 31.87 -20.66
CA SER A 905 16.91 32.36 -21.64
C SER A 905 16.61 33.77 -22.19
N GLN A 906 15.41 34.29 -21.94
CA GLN A 906 14.92 35.62 -22.29
C GLN A 906 14.28 36.28 -21.06
N GLU A 907 14.09 37.59 -21.12
CA GLU A 907 13.33 38.34 -20.09
C GLU A 907 11.85 37.90 -20.13
N VAL A 908 11.27 37.64 -18.96
CA VAL A 908 9.87 37.22 -18.83
C VAL A 908 8.97 38.44 -18.96
N ASP A 909 8.00 38.38 -19.88
CA ASP A 909 7.12 39.50 -20.19
C ASP A 909 6.13 39.77 -19.05
N ASP A 910 5.50 38.71 -18.54
CA ASP A 910 4.58 38.79 -17.40
C ASP A 910 4.48 37.44 -16.67
N VAL A 911 4.01 37.50 -15.42
CA VAL A 911 3.83 36.33 -14.54
C VAL A 911 2.45 36.42 -13.92
N ASP A 912 1.67 35.37 -14.13
CA ASP A 912 0.33 35.25 -13.59
C ASP A 912 0.24 34.19 -12.50
N VAL A 913 -0.51 34.46 -11.44
CA VAL A 913 -0.77 33.49 -10.35
C VAL A 913 -2.26 33.34 -10.16
N PHE A 914 -2.72 32.09 -10.27
CA PHE A 914 -4.11 31.71 -10.11
C PHE A 914 -4.28 30.72 -8.96
N SER A 915 -5.39 30.87 -8.24
CA SER A 915 -5.82 29.95 -7.18
C SER A 915 -7.29 29.63 -7.37
N ASP A 916 -7.73 28.51 -6.81
CA ASP A 916 -9.12 28.08 -6.91
C ASP A 916 -10.06 29.15 -6.34
N SER A 917 -11.01 29.57 -7.19
CA SER A 917 -12.04 30.56 -6.84
C SER A 917 -13.31 29.93 -6.26
N ARG A 918 -13.45 28.59 -6.30
CA ARG A 918 -14.58 27.81 -5.78
C ARG A 918 -14.38 27.37 -4.32
N HIS A 919 -13.71 28.17 -3.50
CA HIS A 919 -13.57 27.80 -2.10
C HIS A 919 -14.95 27.73 -1.42
N ILE A 920 -15.30 26.52 -0.97
CA ILE A 920 -16.49 26.22 -0.16
C ILE A 920 -16.49 27.19 1.04
N SER A 921 -17.46 28.11 1.05
CA SER A 921 -17.67 29.03 2.16
C SER A 921 -17.79 28.24 3.46
N THR A 922 -16.97 28.60 4.46
CA THR A 922 -17.06 28.03 5.81
C THR A 922 -18.28 28.53 6.60
N SER A 923 -19.18 29.31 5.97
CA SER A 923 -20.30 29.96 6.64
C SER A 923 -21.57 29.11 6.82
N SER A 924 -21.46 27.77 6.84
CA SER A 924 -22.51 26.99 7.50
C SER A 924 -22.43 27.27 9.01
N ALA A 925 -23.56 27.53 9.67
CA ALA A 925 -23.70 27.94 11.07
C ALA A 925 -23.18 26.92 12.13
N PHE A 926 -22.37 25.94 11.72
CA PHE A 926 -21.74 24.95 12.57
C PHE A 926 -20.21 25.07 12.48
N PRO A 927 -19.51 25.44 13.57
CA PRO A 927 -18.07 25.33 13.64
C PRO A 927 -17.69 23.86 13.84
N ARG A 928 -17.84 23.02 12.81
CA ARG A 928 -17.17 21.72 12.76
C ARG A 928 -15.80 21.96 12.13
N ARG A 929 -14.73 21.53 12.82
CA ARG A 929 -13.35 21.52 12.33
C ARG A 929 -13.25 20.68 11.05
N GLN A 930 -13.65 21.21 9.91
CA GLN A 930 -13.23 20.71 8.61
C GLN A 930 -11.86 21.32 8.35
N THR A 931 -10.82 20.48 8.34
CA THR A 931 -9.53 20.88 7.79
C THR A 931 -9.77 21.42 6.39
N GLN A 932 -9.32 22.66 6.14
CA GLN A 932 -9.35 23.29 4.83
C GLN A 932 -8.80 22.29 3.80
N LEU A 933 -9.62 21.91 2.82
CA LEU A 933 -9.18 21.08 1.70
C LEU A 933 -8.03 21.82 1.01
N ASP A 934 -6.95 21.10 0.72
CA ASP A 934 -5.81 21.69 0.02
C ASP A 934 -6.21 22.00 -1.42
N SER A 935 -5.54 22.99 -2.02
CA SER A 935 -5.77 23.40 -3.39
C SER A 935 -4.45 23.58 -4.13
N VAL A 936 -4.49 23.41 -5.45
CA VAL A 936 -3.35 23.70 -6.31
C VAL A 936 -3.36 25.19 -6.69
N ILE A 937 -2.17 25.77 -6.73
CA ILE A 937 -1.92 27.11 -7.26
C ILE A 937 -1.21 26.93 -8.59
N SER A 938 -1.67 27.67 -9.60
CA SER A 938 -1.01 27.71 -10.90
C SER A 938 -0.25 29.01 -11.03
N ILE A 939 0.95 28.92 -11.56
CA ILE A 939 1.82 30.05 -11.87
C ILE A 939 2.16 29.94 -13.35
N SER A 940 1.76 30.95 -14.12
CA SER A 940 1.97 31.01 -15.56
C SER A 940 3.06 32.04 -15.84
N MET A 941 4.07 31.66 -16.61
CA MET A 941 5.13 32.56 -17.04
C MET A 941 5.17 32.55 -18.56
N PHE A 942 5.45 33.70 -19.19
CA PHE A 942 5.65 33.72 -20.64
C PHE A 942 6.63 34.78 -21.10
N TYR A 943 7.17 34.57 -22.29
CA TYR A 943 7.96 35.56 -22.99
C TYR A 943 7.78 35.46 -24.50
N THR A 944 8.05 36.57 -25.19
CA THR A 944 7.93 36.70 -26.63
C THR A 944 9.31 36.74 -27.29
N LYS A 945 9.59 35.81 -28.21
CA LYS A 945 10.84 35.73 -28.95
C LYS A 945 10.64 36.05 -30.43
N LEU A 946 11.33 37.06 -30.95
CA LEU A 946 11.33 37.38 -32.38
C LEU A 946 12.12 36.32 -33.18
N ILE A 947 11.54 35.77 -34.25
CA ILE A 947 12.15 34.68 -35.06
C ILE A 947 13.13 35.24 -36.10
N LYS A 948 12.87 36.44 -36.62
CA LYS A 948 13.71 37.12 -37.61
C LYS A 948 13.91 38.58 -37.23
N ASP A 949 15.16 39.03 -37.21
CA ASP A 949 15.52 40.43 -36.99
C ASP A 949 14.79 41.35 -37.98
N GLY A 950 13.76 42.05 -37.50
CA GLY A 950 13.12 43.15 -38.22
C GLY A 950 11.71 42.92 -38.75
N ASP A 951 11.09 41.74 -38.60
CA ASP A 951 9.68 41.52 -38.95
C ASP A 951 8.81 41.49 -37.67
N PRO A 952 8.08 42.57 -37.35
CA PRO A 952 7.29 42.66 -36.12
C PRO A 952 6.12 41.65 -36.06
N ASP A 953 5.75 41.05 -37.20
CA ASP A 953 4.64 40.10 -37.27
C ASP A 953 5.08 38.64 -37.06
N ASN A 954 6.38 38.38 -36.84
CA ASN A 954 6.94 37.02 -36.78
C ASN A 954 7.64 36.73 -35.44
N TYR A 955 6.83 36.44 -34.42
CA TYR A 955 7.25 36.10 -33.06
C TYR A 955 6.76 34.71 -32.63
N VAL A 956 7.51 34.05 -31.73
CA VAL A 956 7.07 32.86 -30.98
C VAL A 956 6.82 33.28 -29.54
N VAL A 957 5.64 32.96 -29.01
CA VAL A 957 5.37 33.04 -27.58
C VAL A 957 5.68 31.70 -26.96
N ARG A 958 6.43 31.70 -25.86
CA ARG A 958 6.68 30.50 -25.05
C ARG A 958 6.08 30.70 -23.67
N SER A 959 5.37 29.69 -23.19
CA SER A 959 4.75 29.72 -21.87
C SER A 959 5.15 28.50 -21.04
N LEU A 960 5.41 28.75 -19.76
CA LEU A 960 5.71 27.76 -18.74
C LEU A 960 4.60 27.82 -17.68
N MET A 961 3.93 26.70 -17.44
CA MET A 961 2.95 26.56 -16.37
C MET A 961 3.58 25.77 -15.23
N ILE A 962 3.45 26.27 -14.01
CA ILE A 962 3.98 25.67 -12.80
C ILE A 962 2.81 25.44 -11.83
N TYR A 963 2.59 24.19 -11.46
CA TYR A 963 1.58 23.80 -10.49
C TYR A 963 2.23 23.51 -9.15
N VAL A 964 1.65 24.08 -8.08
CA VAL A 964 2.15 23.89 -6.71
C VAL A 964 0.99 23.72 -5.72
N PRO A 965 0.95 22.63 -4.92
CA PRO A 965 0.03 22.52 -3.81
C PRO A 965 0.21 23.64 -2.79
N ALA A 966 -0.88 24.32 -2.41
CA ALA A 966 -0.88 25.42 -1.48
C ALA A 966 -0.29 25.03 -0.10
N SER A 967 -0.45 23.77 0.33
CA SER A 967 0.15 23.28 1.58
C SER A 967 1.68 23.28 1.57
N LEU A 968 2.31 23.07 0.42
CA LEU A 968 3.76 23.07 0.27
C LEU A 968 4.31 24.50 0.33
N LEU A 969 3.66 25.47 -0.33
CA LEU A 969 3.99 26.89 -0.14
C LEU A 969 3.83 27.33 1.33
N ARG A 970 2.72 26.94 1.98
CA ARG A 970 2.51 27.22 3.42
C ARG A 970 3.58 26.60 4.31
N LYS A 971 4.11 25.42 3.95
CA LYS A 971 5.21 24.76 4.68
C LYS A 971 6.50 25.57 4.61
N HIS A 972 6.83 26.14 3.44
CA HIS A 972 7.98 27.03 3.28
C HIS A 972 7.78 28.37 4.02
N ILE A 973 6.59 28.98 3.90
CA ILE A 973 6.19 30.19 4.63
C ILE A 973 6.29 30.01 6.15
N LYS A 974 5.96 28.83 6.69
CA LYS A 974 6.10 28.54 8.13
C LYS A 974 7.54 28.35 8.59
N ARG A 975 8.43 27.92 7.69
CA ARG A 975 9.86 27.70 7.97
C ARG A 975 10.69 28.99 7.93
N SER A 976 10.17 30.05 7.30
CA SER A 976 10.84 31.34 7.27
C SER A 976 10.92 31.94 8.69
N SER A 977 12.13 32.01 9.25
CA SER A 977 12.38 32.56 10.59
C SER A 977 12.50 34.08 10.63
N SER A 978 12.59 34.75 9.48
CA SER A 978 12.72 36.20 9.35
C SER A 978 11.82 36.78 8.26
N ASN A 979 11.25 37.97 8.52
CA ASN A 979 10.68 38.82 7.48
C ASN A 979 11.73 39.00 6.37
N ARG A 980 11.36 38.73 5.12
CA ARG A 980 12.23 38.74 3.92
C ARG A 980 13.09 37.50 3.69
N SER A 981 12.62 36.32 4.08
CA SER A 981 13.26 35.08 3.65
C SER A 981 13.10 34.89 2.14
N ARG A 982 14.17 34.53 1.43
CA ARG A 982 14.20 34.32 -0.02
C ARG A 982 14.46 32.83 -0.30
N PHE A 983 13.62 32.22 -1.11
CA PHE A 983 13.72 30.82 -1.54
C PHE A 983 14.07 30.78 -3.03
N THR A 984 15.25 30.27 -3.36
CA THR A 984 15.69 30.08 -4.75
C THR A 984 14.96 28.91 -5.38
N TRP A 985 14.77 28.92 -6.71
CA TRP A 985 14.06 27.84 -7.41
C TRP A 985 14.59 26.44 -7.06
N ASP A 986 15.91 26.26 -6.95
CA ASP A 986 16.53 24.97 -6.57
C ASP A 986 16.13 24.46 -5.17
N THR A 987 15.70 25.36 -4.28
CA THR A 987 15.37 25.03 -2.89
C THR A 987 13.91 24.65 -2.67
N TRP A 988 13.00 25.18 -3.50
CA TRP A 988 11.55 24.99 -3.33
C TRP A 988 10.86 24.43 -4.57
N GLY A 989 11.36 24.70 -5.78
CA GLY A 989 10.73 24.34 -7.05
C GLY A 989 10.89 22.86 -7.41
N LEU A 990 12.14 22.36 -7.45
CA LEU A 990 12.48 21.05 -8.07
C LEU A 990 11.72 19.84 -7.48
N ALA A 991 11.38 19.85 -6.19
CA ALA A 991 10.73 18.72 -5.53
C ALA A 991 9.24 18.94 -5.23
N ASP A 992 8.79 20.19 -5.12
CA ASP A 992 7.44 20.52 -4.64
C ASP A 992 6.53 21.08 -5.75
N THR A 993 6.99 21.13 -7.01
CA THR A 993 6.23 21.66 -8.15
C THR A 993 6.17 20.69 -9.31
N CYS A 994 5.18 20.88 -10.18
CA CYS A 994 5.06 20.23 -11.49
C CYS A 994 5.13 21.33 -12.57
N VAL A 995 5.89 21.12 -13.63
CA VAL A 995 6.09 22.09 -14.71
C VAL A 995 5.64 21.52 -16.05
N ASN A 996 4.97 22.32 -16.87
CA ASN A 996 4.61 21.94 -18.24
C ASN A 996 4.83 23.10 -19.24
N GLN A 997 5.09 22.77 -20.51
CA GLN A 997 5.42 23.72 -21.58
C GLN A 997 4.27 23.87 -22.58
N TYR A 998 4.02 25.09 -23.09
CA TYR A 998 2.96 25.35 -24.08
C TYR A 998 3.40 26.28 -25.21
N SER A 999 3.02 25.94 -26.43
CA SER A 999 3.40 26.67 -27.65
C SER A 999 2.63 27.99 -27.90
N ALA A 1000 1.66 28.34 -27.03
CA ALA A 1000 0.88 29.57 -27.10
C ALA A 1000 0.62 30.09 -25.68
N TYR A 1001 0.45 31.41 -25.55
CA TYR A 1001 -0.07 31.99 -24.31
C TYR A 1001 -1.55 31.61 -24.20
N PRO A 1002 -2.01 30.99 -23.11
CA PRO A 1002 -3.44 30.95 -22.83
C PRO A 1002 -3.90 32.39 -22.64
N HIS A 1003 -4.47 32.97 -23.69
CA HIS A 1003 -4.69 34.42 -23.77
C HIS A 1003 -5.70 34.92 -22.74
N HIS A 1004 -6.42 34.03 -22.06
CA HIS A 1004 -7.40 34.38 -21.06
C HIS A 1004 -7.37 33.43 -19.86
N THR A 1005 -7.68 33.97 -18.68
CA THR A 1005 -7.94 33.25 -17.42
C THR A 1005 -9.04 32.18 -17.51
N GLU A 1006 -9.62 32.00 -18.68
CA GLU A 1006 -10.78 31.16 -18.96
C GLU A 1006 -10.36 29.79 -19.56
N ASP A 1007 -9.09 29.63 -19.96
CA ASP A 1007 -8.56 28.36 -20.49
C ASP A 1007 -8.00 27.42 -19.40
N LEU A 1008 -7.68 27.96 -18.22
CA LEU A 1008 -7.18 27.21 -17.06
C LEU A 1008 -8.25 27.11 -15.97
N LEU A 1009 -8.68 25.89 -15.66
CA LEU A 1009 -9.59 25.61 -14.54
C LEU A 1009 -8.87 24.94 -13.37
N LEU A 1010 -8.99 25.55 -12.20
CA LEU A 1010 -8.56 24.95 -10.93
C LEU A 1010 -9.77 24.43 -10.15
N SER A 1011 -9.66 23.24 -9.58
CA SER A 1011 -10.68 22.59 -8.74
C SER A 1011 -10.04 21.80 -7.61
N GLY A 1012 -9.90 22.41 -6.44
CA GLY A 1012 -9.14 21.82 -5.34
C GLY A 1012 -7.73 21.45 -5.80
N MET A 1013 -7.39 20.16 -5.78
CA MET A 1013 -6.08 19.63 -6.18
C MET A 1013 -5.98 19.26 -7.67
N ARG A 1014 -6.98 19.63 -8.50
CA ARG A 1014 -6.97 19.38 -9.95
C ARG A 1014 -6.73 20.66 -10.72
N ALA A 1015 -5.93 20.55 -11.79
CA ALA A 1015 -5.77 21.58 -12.80
C ALA A 1015 -6.18 20.98 -14.15
N LEU A 1016 -7.11 21.62 -14.83
CA LEU A 1016 -7.53 21.24 -16.17
C LEU A 1016 -7.20 22.37 -17.13
N ASN A 1017 -6.62 22.00 -18.26
CA ASN A 1017 -6.12 22.92 -19.26
C ASN A 1017 -6.56 22.48 -20.65
N LEU A 1018 -6.70 23.45 -21.55
CA LEU A 1018 -6.98 23.22 -22.96
C LEU A 1018 -5.73 23.60 -23.75
N TYR A 1019 -5.23 22.68 -24.54
CA TYR A 1019 -4.08 22.93 -25.40
C TYR A 1019 -4.34 22.51 -26.83
N THR A 1020 -3.56 23.06 -27.75
CA THR A 1020 -3.67 22.80 -29.18
C THR A 1020 -2.33 22.30 -29.69
N ASP A 1021 -2.36 21.18 -30.43
CA ASP A 1021 -1.21 20.67 -31.15
C ASP A 1021 -1.55 20.64 -32.65
N GLY A 1022 -0.98 21.60 -33.38
CA GLY A 1022 -1.31 21.81 -34.80
C GLY A 1022 -2.77 22.25 -34.99
N SER A 1023 -3.56 21.40 -35.65
CA SER A 1023 -5.01 21.61 -35.89
C SER A 1023 -5.91 20.85 -34.91
N ASP A 1024 -5.33 20.03 -34.03
CA ASP A 1024 -6.08 19.23 -33.08
C ASP A 1024 -6.08 19.88 -31.70
N HIS A 1025 -7.23 19.82 -31.04
CA HIS A 1025 -7.46 20.42 -29.74
C HIS A 1025 -7.66 19.33 -28.69
N PHE A 1026 -7.00 19.51 -27.54
CA PHE A 1026 -6.94 18.52 -26.48
C PHE A 1026 -7.30 19.16 -25.15
N MET A 1027 -7.95 18.35 -24.31
CA MET A 1027 -8.19 18.65 -22.91
C MET A 1027 -7.24 17.77 -22.08
N GLU A 1028 -6.49 18.40 -21.19
CA GLU A 1028 -5.58 17.70 -20.27
C GLU A 1028 -5.92 18.03 -18.83
N MET A 1029 -5.71 17.06 -17.96
CA MET A 1029 -5.98 17.17 -16.54
C MET A 1029 -4.79 16.64 -15.75
N PHE A 1030 -4.40 17.45 -14.76
CA PHE A 1030 -3.43 17.12 -13.73
C PHE A 1030 -4.16 16.98 -12.39
N ASP A 1031 -4.02 15.85 -11.71
CA ASP A 1031 -4.54 15.63 -10.36
C ASP A 1031 -3.40 15.41 -9.36
N PHE A 1032 -3.26 16.36 -8.42
CA PHE A 1032 -2.17 16.40 -7.44
C PHE A 1032 -2.59 15.88 -6.05
N ASP A 1033 -3.80 15.32 -5.90
CA ASP A 1033 -4.26 14.85 -4.59
C ASP A 1033 -3.49 13.59 -4.16
N PRO A 1034 -2.74 13.62 -3.03
CA PRO A 1034 -1.91 12.48 -2.63
C PRO A 1034 -2.71 11.21 -2.34
N ALA A 1035 -3.99 11.33 -1.94
CA ALA A 1035 -4.84 10.18 -1.70
C ALA A 1035 -5.34 9.55 -3.00
N ARG A 1036 -5.61 10.36 -4.04
CA ARG A 1036 -5.99 9.85 -5.37
C ARG A 1036 -4.80 9.28 -6.13
N VAL A 1037 -3.64 9.96 -6.10
CA VAL A 1037 -2.38 9.44 -6.67
C VAL A 1037 -2.00 8.10 -6.03
N ALA A 1038 -2.04 8.00 -4.69
CA ALA A 1038 -1.75 6.74 -4.00
C ALA A 1038 -2.80 5.65 -4.24
N LYS A 1039 -4.07 6.02 -4.52
CA LYS A 1039 -5.11 5.04 -4.88
C LYS A 1039 -4.82 4.46 -6.28
N ALA A 1040 -4.52 5.31 -7.25
CA ALA A 1040 -4.19 4.90 -8.61
C ALA A 1040 -2.92 4.03 -8.68
N ASP A 1041 -1.87 4.39 -7.93
CA ASP A 1041 -0.61 3.61 -7.85
C ASP A 1041 -0.82 2.19 -7.30
N ASN A 1042 -1.87 1.95 -6.51
CA ASN A 1042 -2.24 0.61 -6.02
C ASN A 1042 -3.19 -0.16 -6.97
N GLU A 1043 -3.83 0.52 -7.93
CA GLU A 1043 -4.90 -0.01 -8.79
C GLU A 1043 -4.45 -0.25 -10.25
N SER A 1044 -3.18 0.00 -10.59
CA SER A 1044 -2.67 -0.04 -11.97
C SER A 1044 -2.54 -1.47 -12.53
N TYR A 1045 -3.66 -1.98 -13.06
CA TYR A 1045 -3.72 -3.04 -14.07
C TYR A 1045 -4.67 -2.55 -15.19
N GLU A 1046 -4.18 -2.55 -16.43
CA GLU A 1046 -4.93 -2.64 -17.70
C GLU A 1046 -5.37 -1.39 -18.53
N ASP A 1047 -5.39 -0.14 -18.06
CA ASP A 1047 -5.90 0.99 -18.91
C ASP A 1047 -4.82 1.98 -19.40
N GLU A 1048 -4.65 2.11 -20.73
CA GLU A 1048 -3.65 2.94 -21.45
C GLU A 1048 -3.84 4.49 -21.36
N VAL A 1049 -4.65 4.99 -20.43
CA VAL A 1049 -5.20 6.38 -20.50
C VAL A 1049 -4.77 7.31 -19.38
N SER A 1050 -4.61 6.81 -18.16
CA SER A 1050 -4.30 7.63 -16.98
C SER A 1050 -3.09 7.06 -16.28
N ASP A 1051 -1.94 7.72 -16.44
CA ASP A 1051 -0.68 7.27 -15.84
C ASP A 1051 -0.34 8.11 -14.61
N VAL A 1052 0.26 7.45 -13.62
CA VAL A 1052 0.89 8.12 -12.48
C VAL A 1052 2.25 8.61 -12.95
N GLU A 1053 2.39 9.91 -13.13
CA GLU A 1053 3.66 10.54 -13.48
C GLU A 1053 4.37 11.04 -12.22
N TRP A 1054 5.65 10.68 -12.11
CA TRP A 1054 6.50 11.01 -10.96
C TRP A 1054 7.42 12.22 -11.23
N SER A 1055 7.61 12.56 -12.50
CA SER A 1055 8.46 13.67 -12.94
C SER A 1055 7.86 14.34 -14.16
N SER A 1056 7.94 15.67 -14.22
CA SER A 1056 7.58 16.47 -15.39
C SER A 1056 8.82 17.19 -15.93
N ASP A 1057 9.03 17.12 -17.23
CA ASP A 1057 10.24 17.60 -17.90
C ASP A 1057 9.91 18.67 -18.95
N VAL A 1058 10.66 19.77 -18.95
CA VAL A 1058 10.65 20.78 -20.02
C VAL A 1058 11.89 20.61 -20.88
N ASP A 1059 11.71 20.62 -22.20
CA ASP A 1059 12.77 20.31 -23.16
C ASP A 1059 13.99 21.24 -23.07
N ASP A 1060 15.17 20.70 -23.35
CA ASP A 1060 16.41 21.45 -23.49
C ASP A 1060 16.23 22.61 -24.50
N GLY A 1061 16.58 23.84 -24.09
CA GLY A 1061 16.49 25.01 -24.96
C GLY A 1061 15.07 25.56 -25.16
N TYR A 1062 14.04 25.00 -24.51
CA TYR A 1062 12.69 25.56 -24.50
C TYR A 1062 12.61 26.77 -23.56
N TRP A 1063 12.88 26.60 -22.26
CA TRP A 1063 12.87 27.70 -21.29
C TRP A 1063 14.28 28.21 -21.00
N ASN A 1064 15.18 27.28 -20.67
CA ASN A 1064 16.59 27.52 -20.34
C ASN A 1064 17.50 26.63 -21.20
N GLU A 1065 18.83 26.83 -21.15
CA GLU A 1065 19.80 26.01 -21.90
C GLU A 1065 19.75 24.54 -21.50
N THR A 1066 19.43 24.26 -20.24
CA THR A 1066 19.26 22.90 -19.68
C THR A 1066 17.79 22.60 -19.43
N ALA A 1067 17.41 21.33 -19.59
CA ALA A 1067 16.09 20.83 -19.26
C ALA A 1067 15.71 21.15 -17.81
N LEU A 1068 14.44 21.49 -17.61
CA LEU A 1068 13.87 21.76 -16.29
C LEU A 1068 13.06 20.54 -15.86
N GLN A 1069 13.56 19.81 -14.87
CA GLN A 1069 12.93 18.60 -14.34
C GLN A 1069 12.40 18.84 -12.93
N THR A 1070 11.14 18.46 -12.67
CA THR A 1070 10.51 18.55 -11.35
C THR A 1070 9.82 17.25 -10.95
N ASN A 1071 9.72 16.97 -9.65
CA ASN A 1071 9.36 15.63 -9.12
C ASN A 1071 8.07 15.60 -8.27
N LEU A 1072 7.07 16.41 -8.60
CA LEU A 1072 5.78 16.35 -7.92
C LEU A 1072 4.90 15.23 -8.51
N PRO A 1073 4.53 14.19 -7.73
CA PRO A 1073 3.71 13.10 -8.23
C PRO A 1073 2.30 13.57 -8.57
N HIS A 1074 1.79 13.17 -9.73
CA HIS A 1074 0.46 13.56 -10.20
C HIS A 1074 -0.14 12.50 -11.13
N LEU A 1075 -1.47 12.54 -11.27
CA LEU A 1075 -2.14 11.82 -12.36
C LEU A 1075 -2.23 12.73 -13.56
N TYR A 1076 -1.82 12.22 -14.71
CA TYR A 1076 -1.97 12.90 -15.99
C TYR A 1076 -3.01 12.16 -16.84
N THR A 1077 -3.93 12.91 -17.44
CA THR A 1077 -4.95 12.37 -18.34
C THR A 1077 -5.23 13.38 -19.42
N TRP A 1078 -5.30 12.94 -20.67
CA TRP A 1078 -5.63 13.81 -21.79
C TRP A 1078 -6.65 13.15 -22.73
N ARG A 1079 -7.46 13.99 -23.37
CA ARG A 1079 -8.47 13.57 -24.35
C ARG A 1079 -8.54 14.56 -25.52
N PRO A 1080 -8.66 14.06 -26.77
CA PRO A 1080 -9.02 14.92 -27.87
C PRO A 1080 -10.42 15.48 -27.63
N ILE A 1081 -10.59 16.77 -27.96
CA ILE A 1081 -11.90 17.38 -28.01
C ILE A 1081 -12.67 16.74 -29.19
N PRO A 1082 -13.96 16.39 -29.04
CA PRO A 1082 -14.74 15.75 -30.11
C PRO A 1082 -14.76 16.61 -31.38
N ASP A 1083 -14.76 15.96 -32.55
CA ASP A 1083 -14.70 16.64 -33.85
C ASP A 1083 -15.87 17.63 -34.03
N GLU A 1084 -17.03 17.34 -33.42
CA GLU A 1084 -18.21 18.23 -33.43
C GLU A 1084 -18.00 19.55 -32.68
N VAL A 1085 -16.95 19.65 -31.85
CA VAL A 1085 -16.57 20.86 -31.10
C VAL A 1085 -15.34 21.54 -31.70
N LYS A 1086 -14.57 20.83 -32.55
CA LYS A 1086 -13.38 21.38 -33.21
C LYS A 1086 -13.72 22.53 -34.15
N ASP A 1087 -14.86 22.45 -34.85
CA ASP A 1087 -15.33 23.52 -35.75
C ASP A 1087 -15.65 24.83 -35.00
N MET A 1088 -15.87 24.78 -33.69
CA MET A 1088 -16.08 25.97 -32.84
C MET A 1088 -14.78 26.49 -32.20
N TYR A 1089 -13.71 25.70 -32.28
CA TYR A 1089 -12.41 26.07 -31.75
C TYR A 1089 -11.75 27.06 -32.73
N GLY A 1090 -11.57 28.31 -32.29
CA GLY A 1090 -10.99 29.40 -33.12
C GLY A 1090 -11.96 30.50 -33.54
N GLU A 1091 -13.28 30.29 -33.44
CA GLU A 1091 -14.28 31.37 -33.58
C GLU A 1091 -14.57 31.99 -32.22
N SER A 1092 -13.68 32.86 -31.70
CA SER A 1092 -13.88 33.69 -30.49
C SER A 1092 -14.74 33.01 -29.41
N THR A 1093 -14.46 31.76 -29.04
CA THR A 1093 -15.32 30.96 -28.14
C THR A 1093 -14.65 30.90 -26.78
N VAL A 1094 -15.42 31.21 -25.73
CA VAL A 1094 -14.97 31.11 -24.35
C VAL A 1094 -15.36 29.75 -23.80
N TRP A 1095 -14.39 29.09 -23.19
CA TRP A 1095 -14.58 27.79 -22.57
C TRP A 1095 -14.80 27.96 -21.07
N TYR A 1096 -15.68 27.12 -20.53
CA TYR A 1096 -15.89 27.01 -19.10
C TYR A 1096 -16.06 25.56 -18.70
N LEU A 1097 -15.82 25.27 -17.44
CA LEU A 1097 -16.05 23.96 -16.87
C LEU A 1097 -16.99 24.02 -15.68
N THR A 1098 -17.81 23.00 -15.61
CA THR A 1098 -18.68 22.71 -14.48
C THR A 1098 -18.28 21.36 -13.89
N ASP A 1099 -18.99 20.92 -12.86
CA ASP A 1099 -18.69 19.66 -12.18
C ASP A 1099 -18.91 18.43 -13.10
N ASP A 1100 -19.68 18.57 -14.18
CA ASP A 1100 -20.07 17.48 -15.08
C ASP A 1100 -20.08 17.83 -16.57
N ALA A 1101 -19.65 19.05 -16.96
CA ALA A 1101 -19.63 19.45 -18.36
C ALA A 1101 -18.54 20.47 -18.70
N VAL A 1102 -18.08 20.40 -19.96
CA VAL A 1102 -17.36 21.47 -20.64
C VAL A 1102 -18.37 22.32 -21.41
N ILE A 1103 -18.31 23.64 -21.25
CA ILE A 1103 -19.23 24.59 -21.86
C ILE A 1103 -18.47 25.43 -22.87
N ALA A 1104 -18.95 25.43 -24.10
CA ALA A 1104 -18.46 26.29 -25.16
C ALA A 1104 -19.46 27.43 -25.38
N ILE A 1105 -18.99 28.68 -25.21
CA ILE A 1105 -19.79 29.88 -25.42
C ILE A 1105 -19.20 30.72 -26.55
N PRO A 1106 -19.83 30.75 -27.75
CA PRO A 1106 -19.35 31.60 -28.83
C PRO A 1106 -19.48 33.10 -28.46
N GLN A 1107 -18.52 33.93 -28.88
CA GLN A 1107 -18.60 35.39 -28.73
C GLN A 1107 -19.23 36.10 -29.95
N HIS A 1108 -19.47 35.41 -31.08
CA HIS A 1108 -19.96 36.04 -32.34
C HIS A 1108 -21.42 35.70 -32.72
N GLU A 1109 -22.09 36.70 -33.33
CA GLU A 1109 -23.50 36.74 -33.71
C GLU A 1109 -23.86 35.75 -34.83
N THR A 1110 -24.74 34.79 -34.55
CA THR A 1110 -25.58 34.14 -35.58
C THR A 1110 -27.06 34.13 -35.15
N ASN A 1111 -27.96 34.17 -36.14
CA ASN A 1111 -29.34 34.69 -36.02
C ASN A 1111 -30.25 34.04 -34.95
N ASP A 1112 -31.07 34.91 -34.37
CA ASP A 1112 -32.27 34.74 -33.53
C ASP A 1112 -32.16 34.07 -32.15
N LEU A 1113 -31.23 33.14 -31.88
CA LEU A 1113 -31.04 32.55 -30.54
C LEU A 1113 -29.56 32.17 -30.31
N GLU A 1114 -28.95 32.68 -29.23
CA GLU A 1114 -27.60 32.28 -28.84
C GLU A 1114 -27.67 30.89 -28.18
N THR A 1115 -26.93 29.93 -28.75
CA THR A 1115 -26.96 28.53 -28.31
C THR A 1115 -25.69 28.23 -27.55
N ILE A 1116 -25.83 27.91 -26.26
CA ILE A 1116 -24.71 27.47 -25.43
C ILE A 1116 -24.65 25.95 -25.50
N HIS A 1117 -23.48 25.42 -25.85
CA HIS A 1117 -23.25 23.99 -25.97
C HIS A 1117 -22.60 23.45 -24.69
N PHE A 1118 -23.17 22.36 -24.18
CA PHE A 1118 -22.71 21.64 -23.00
C PHE A 1118 -22.28 20.26 -23.43
N TYR A 1119 -21.02 19.93 -23.18
CA TYR A 1119 -20.43 18.63 -23.47
C TYR A 1119 -20.25 17.89 -22.16
N MET A 1120 -21.13 16.92 -21.92
CA MET A 1120 -21.13 16.13 -20.70
C MET A 1120 -20.07 15.03 -20.80
N PHE A 1121 -19.37 14.80 -19.70
CA PHE A 1121 -18.50 13.66 -19.47
C PHE A 1121 -18.98 12.89 -18.25
#